data_AF-A0A085B9P5-F1
#
_entry.id   AF-A0A085B9P5-F1
#
_cell.length_a   1.000
_cell.length_b   1.000
_cell.length_c   1.000
_cell.angle_alpha   90.00
_cell.angle_beta   90.00
_cell.angle_gamma   90.00
#
_symmetry.space_group_name_H-M   'P 1'
#
loop_
_entity.id
_entity.type
_entity.pdbx_description
1 polymer ?
#
loop_
_entity_poly.entity_id
_entity_poly.type
_entity_poly.pdbx_seq_one_letter_code
_entity_poly.pdbx_strand_id
1 'polypeptide(L)'
;MITKLQLNNVATYKDLVEINDLKKVNFFFGNNGCGKSTIARLFYNYSQNEVPLYPFNNSSIDGFNKDEEEILVFDYDFIQNNFYLNPELSGIFSLDEKNEEIDKIIEAEYQNVTNTEKSISEKKDEKQKLTNLKNQANKNILEDCWIYNKQFEEDFNKINLGKRKEPFYEKLNEINQTEYSSKKLNYITEKYKKYYLEELNKIENNISFKNFNTILDFEKEFNNALEEIIIGSNDVPIAFIINQLNNSSWVKQGINFLDKNKEVQDCPFCQQKTIDKNLLNQFEKYFDTTREEKIKNIQELYYSYTDILSSFESNLEALIEKDLVKFDVLKIQKQLSDILTKNEKEVQTKIENPNEKKKLESLESLKIEIEKVNEIIRIHNEDVDNIKLNQQELTDEIWKYISHQVKDKINSFKINNDSNSKQIKKLDTEIKVFEDAKIDSNSKIKEWQSQTVNTQKAVDNINDLLLKNNFTGFKIEKNESENNITKYYILREDETSGNHVFKTLSEGEKNFIAFLYFYQLCLGTNDTENSTKKKIIVIDDPVSSMDSQVLFFVSTLIRKLIAPKGGVGGGKIFKNENLEQAFILTHNSYFFKEVSFYQRLIYKDEVLFKKVSKRNNKTLIEDIGYSNINDYGLLWREVKLENSDKITISLLNNMRRIIESYSNFMGYISGSNLWNLLSTLDLDEESTEYLVCVSFLSNINDESHKVAINDEMYYNRLCDESRQIAMDSLKLFFEKLNASSHYEMMMEIC
;
A
#
# COMPACT_ATOMS: atom_id res chain seq x y z
N MET A 1 -9.48 -27.52 -47.89
CA MET A 1 -8.26 -28.17 -48.42
C MET A 1 -8.07 -27.65 -49.83
N ILE A 2 -6.84 -27.26 -50.15
CA ILE A 2 -6.52 -26.65 -51.44
C ILE A 2 -6.50 -27.73 -52.52
N THR A 3 -7.24 -27.48 -53.60
CA THR A 3 -7.42 -28.44 -54.71
C THR A 3 -6.68 -28.02 -55.97
N LYS A 4 -6.46 -26.71 -56.17
CA LYS A 4 -5.79 -26.15 -57.34
C LYS A 4 -4.84 -25.01 -56.98
N LEU A 5 -3.72 -24.94 -57.70
CA LEU A 5 -2.74 -23.85 -57.64
C LEU A 5 -2.50 -23.29 -59.05
N GLN A 6 -2.57 -21.97 -59.21
CA GLN A 6 -2.23 -21.28 -60.46
C GLN A 6 -1.13 -20.26 -60.20
N LEU A 7 -0.04 -20.34 -60.96
CA LEU A 7 1.07 -19.37 -60.94
C LEU A 7 1.20 -18.74 -62.33
N ASN A 8 1.15 -17.42 -62.39
CA ASN A 8 1.28 -16.69 -63.64
C ASN A 8 1.99 -15.35 -63.45
N ASN A 9 2.86 -15.02 -64.40
CA ASN A 9 3.63 -13.78 -64.48
C ASN A 9 4.36 -13.39 -63.17
N VAL A 10 4.96 -14.37 -62.48
CA VAL A 10 5.70 -14.17 -61.22
C VAL A 10 7.03 -14.92 -61.24
N ALA A 11 8.12 -14.23 -60.90
CA ALA A 11 9.49 -14.77 -60.92
C ALA A 11 9.81 -15.54 -62.24
N THR A 12 10.02 -16.86 -62.17
CA THR A 12 10.29 -17.76 -63.31
C THR A 12 9.03 -18.38 -63.94
N TYR A 13 7.84 -18.17 -63.36
CA TYR A 13 6.55 -18.56 -63.95
C TYR A 13 6.08 -17.46 -64.92
N LYS A 14 6.66 -17.45 -66.13
CA LYS A 14 6.34 -16.45 -67.17
C LYS A 14 5.03 -16.72 -67.89
N ASP A 15 4.68 -18.00 -68.02
CA ASP A 15 3.41 -18.47 -68.60
C ASP A 15 2.55 -19.05 -67.47
N LEU A 16 1.24 -19.20 -67.70
CA LEU A 16 0.32 -19.82 -66.76
C LEU A 16 0.71 -21.28 -66.50
N VAL A 17 1.04 -21.60 -65.26
CA VAL A 17 1.25 -22.97 -64.78
C VAL A 17 0.13 -23.31 -63.81
N GLU A 18 -0.61 -24.37 -64.13
CA GLU A 18 -1.69 -24.88 -63.29
C GLU A 18 -1.32 -26.25 -62.70
N ILE A 19 -1.62 -26.42 -61.41
CA ILE A 19 -1.48 -27.68 -60.71
C ILE A 19 -2.85 -28.05 -60.16
N ASN A 20 -3.47 -29.04 -60.77
CA ASN A 20 -4.76 -29.58 -60.38
C ASN A 20 -4.59 -30.82 -59.47
N ASP A 21 -5.69 -31.25 -58.85
CA ASP A 21 -5.78 -32.49 -58.07
C ASP A 21 -4.78 -32.59 -56.92
N LEU A 22 -4.50 -31.45 -56.26
CA LEU A 22 -3.69 -31.41 -55.05
C LEU A 22 -4.28 -32.35 -53.98
N LYS A 23 -3.39 -33.10 -53.31
CA LYS A 23 -3.73 -34.16 -52.35
C LYS A 23 -3.46 -33.72 -50.92
N LYS A 24 -3.68 -34.59 -49.94
CA LYS A 24 -3.34 -34.30 -48.53
C LYS A 24 -1.85 -34.04 -48.32
N VAL A 25 -0.97 -34.75 -49.03
CA VAL A 25 0.48 -34.52 -48.99
C VAL A 25 1.00 -34.29 -50.40
N ASN A 26 1.69 -33.18 -50.62
CA ASN A 26 2.19 -32.79 -51.94
C ASN A 26 3.69 -32.55 -51.88
N PHE A 27 4.46 -33.35 -52.60
CA PHE A 27 5.90 -33.19 -52.68
C PHE A 27 6.32 -32.52 -53.99
N PHE A 28 7.15 -31.49 -53.89
CA PHE A 28 7.72 -30.75 -55.01
C PHE A 28 9.25 -30.87 -54.98
N PHE A 29 9.82 -31.58 -55.95
CA PHE A 29 11.25 -31.78 -56.06
C PHE A 29 11.83 -31.06 -57.27
N GLY A 30 12.99 -30.42 -57.12
CA GLY A 30 13.65 -29.79 -58.26
C GLY A 30 14.91 -29.03 -57.88
N ASN A 31 15.77 -28.75 -58.86
CA ASN A 31 17.04 -28.06 -58.62
C ASN A 31 16.83 -26.64 -58.05
N ASN A 32 17.91 -26.07 -57.50
CA ASN A 32 17.91 -24.68 -57.04
C ASN A 32 17.61 -23.70 -58.19
N GLY A 33 16.83 -22.66 -57.87
CA GLY A 33 16.43 -21.64 -58.86
C GLY A 33 15.31 -22.04 -59.83
N CYS A 34 14.67 -23.21 -59.65
CA CYS A 34 13.56 -23.65 -60.53
C CYS A 34 12.18 -23.07 -60.18
N GLY A 35 12.02 -22.28 -59.12
CA GLY A 35 10.74 -21.64 -58.75
C GLY A 35 9.94 -22.33 -57.64
N LYS A 36 10.55 -23.24 -56.86
CA LYS A 36 9.91 -23.89 -55.70
C LYS A 36 9.53 -22.88 -54.60
N SER A 37 10.47 -22.05 -54.17
CA SER A 37 10.23 -21.02 -53.15
C SER A 37 9.18 -19.98 -53.57
N THR A 38 8.95 -19.79 -54.88
CA THR A 38 7.85 -18.94 -55.37
C THR A 38 6.48 -19.56 -55.06
N ILE A 39 6.37 -20.89 -55.08
CA ILE A 39 5.15 -21.60 -54.63
C ILE A 39 4.93 -21.33 -53.14
N ALA A 40 5.95 -21.53 -52.30
CA ALA A 40 5.84 -21.30 -50.86
C ALA A 40 5.47 -19.84 -50.52
N ARG A 41 6.06 -18.87 -51.23
CA ARG A 41 5.73 -17.45 -51.06
C ARG A 41 4.31 -17.08 -51.50
N LEU A 42 3.74 -17.78 -52.48
CA LEU A 42 2.34 -17.60 -52.84
C LEU A 42 1.42 -18.04 -51.69
N PHE A 43 1.70 -19.20 -51.08
CA PHE A 43 1.00 -19.66 -49.88
C PHE A 43 1.14 -18.68 -48.72
N TYR A 44 2.33 -18.11 -48.52
CA TYR A 44 2.56 -17.09 -47.48
C TYR A 44 1.76 -15.81 -47.77
N ASN A 45 1.64 -15.40 -49.03
CA ASN A 45 0.84 -14.23 -49.38
C ASN A 45 -0.65 -14.42 -49.04
N TYR A 46 -1.18 -15.62 -49.28
CA TYR A 46 -2.55 -16.02 -48.90
C TYR A 46 -2.74 -16.20 -47.39
N SER A 47 -1.69 -16.54 -46.63
CA SER A 47 -1.81 -16.58 -45.16
C SER A 47 -2.03 -15.18 -44.57
N GLN A 48 -1.47 -14.15 -45.22
CA GLN A 48 -1.57 -12.77 -44.75
C GLN A 48 -2.76 -12.01 -45.35
N ASN A 49 -3.14 -12.28 -46.60
CA ASN A 49 -4.09 -11.47 -47.36
C ASN A 49 -5.27 -12.30 -47.87
N GLU A 50 -6.46 -11.68 -47.99
CA GLU A 50 -7.61 -12.34 -48.64
C GLU A 50 -7.39 -12.54 -50.15
N VAL A 51 -6.67 -11.62 -50.78
CA VAL A 51 -6.34 -11.65 -52.21
C VAL A 51 -4.83 -11.44 -52.36
N PRO A 52 -4.15 -12.21 -53.24
CA PRO A 52 -2.71 -12.13 -53.34
C PRO A 52 -2.25 -10.79 -53.91
N LEU A 53 -1.32 -10.15 -53.20
CA LEU A 53 -0.73 -8.86 -53.57
C LEU A 53 0.42 -9.02 -54.55
N TYR A 54 0.87 -7.92 -55.17
CA TYR A 54 2.07 -7.92 -56.03
C TYR A 54 3.26 -8.58 -55.30
N PRO A 55 4.00 -9.51 -55.93
CA PRO A 55 3.97 -9.87 -57.36
C PRO A 55 3.03 -11.05 -57.72
N PHE A 56 2.17 -11.49 -56.82
CA PHE A 56 1.30 -12.66 -56.97
C PHE A 56 -0.14 -12.35 -57.43
N ASN A 57 -0.43 -11.11 -57.80
CA ASN A 57 -1.76 -10.63 -58.20
C ASN A 57 -2.37 -11.34 -59.43
N ASN A 58 -1.58 -12.08 -60.20
CA ASN A 58 -2.05 -12.92 -61.33
C ASN A 58 -2.08 -14.42 -60.99
N SER A 59 -1.86 -14.80 -59.73
CA SER A 59 -1.79 -16.18 -59.26
C SER A 59 -2.95 -16.47 -58.31
N SER A 60 -3.37 -17.73 -58.20
CA SER A 60 -4.51 -18.12 -57.34
C SER A 60 -4.34 -19.48 -56.68
N ILE A 61 -5.13 -19.68 -55.62
CA ILE A 61 -5.25 -20.91 -54.88
C ILE A 61 -6.76 -21.19 -54.71
N ASP A 62 -7.23 -22.35 -55.16
CA ASP A 62 -8.64 -22.75 -54.98
C ASP A 62 -8.78 -23.75 -53.84
N GLY A 63 -9.85 -23.63 -53.06
CA GLY A 63 -10.20 -24.55 -51.97
C GLY A 63 -9.63 -24.17 -50.60
N PHE A 64 -8.94 -23.04 -50.48
CA PHE A 64 -8.54 -22.44 -49.20
C PHE A 64 -9.69 -21.62 -48.61
N ASN A 65 -10.12 -21.95 -47.39
CA ASN A 65 -11.12 -21.17 -46.65
C ASN A 65 -10.46 -20.53 -45.42
N LYS A 66 -10.27 -19.21 -45.42
CA LYS A 66 -9.60 -18.49 -44.31
C LYS A 66 -10.36 -18.57 -42.98
N ASP A 67 -11.66 -18.84 -42.99
CA ASP A 67 -12.47 -18.97 -41.77
C ASP A 67 -12.33 -20.34 -41.10
N GLU A 68 -12.01 -21.37 -41.88
CA GLU A 68 -11.89 -22.77 -41.42
C GLU A 68 -10.45 -23.28 -41.44
N GLU A 69 -9.56 -22.61 -42.16
CA GLU A 69 -8.20 -23.06 -42.43
C GLU A 69 -7.17 -21.94 -42.23
N GLU A 70 -5.97 -22.32 -41.82
CA GLU A 70 -4.81 -21.45 -41.66
C GLU A 70 -3.61 -22.01 -42.44
N ILE A 71 -2.86 -21.16 -43.14
CA ILE A 71 -1.64 -21.57 -43.86
C ILE A 71 -0.40 -21.20 -43.05
N LEU A 72 0.39 -22.20 -42.69
CA LEU A 72 1.69 -22.03 -42.03
C LEU A 72 2.82 -22.33 -43.04
N VAL A 73 3.65 -21.33 -43.31
CA VAL A 73 4.77 -21.46 -44.27
C VAL A 73 6.10 -21.39 -43.53
N PHE A 74 6.92 -22.44 -43.70
CA PHE A 74 8.33 -22.44 -43.34
C PHE A 74 9.16 -22.15 -44.58
N ASP A 75 9.71 -20.95 -44.67
CA ASP A 75 10.63 -20.52 -45.71
C ASP A 75 11.69 -19.56 -45.13
N TYR A 76 12.53 -18.97 -45.97
CA TYR A 76 13.52 -17.99 -45.54
C TYR A 76 12.89 -16.78 -44.83
N ASP A 77 11.73 -16.32 -45.30
CA ASP A 77 11.05 -15.14 -44.77
C ASP A 77 10.48 -15.43 -43.37
N PHE A 78 10.03 -16.67 -43.11
CA PHE A 78 9.68 -17.15 -41.76
C PHE A 78 10.84 -17.02 -40.77
N ILE A 79 12.05 -17.44 -41.15
CA ILE A 79 13.24 -17.34 -40.30
C ILE A 79 13.59 -15.87 -40.05
N GLN A 80 13.53 -15.02 -41.06
CA GLN A 80 13.80 -13.58 -40.93
C GLN A 80 12.83 -12.90 -39.95
N ASN A 81 11.53 -13.13 -40.14
CA ASN A 81 10.49 -12.47 -39.37
C ASN A 81 10.48 -12.90 -37.90
N ASN A 82 10.71 -14.18 -37.61
CA ASN A 82 10.60 -14.69 -36.25
C ASN A 82 11.90 -14.62 -35.43
N PHE A 83 13.08 -14.54 -36.07
CA PHE A 83 14.37 -14.62 -35.37
C PHE A 83 15.37 -13.49 -35.67
N TYR A 84 15.26 -12.79 -36.80
CA TYR A 84 16.19 -11.68 -37.15
C TYR A 84 15.61 -10.31 -36.84
N LEU A 85 14.34 -10.07 -37.18
CA LEU A 85 13.65 -8.78 -36.97
C LEU A 85 13.17 -8.61 -35.52
N ASN A 86 12.81 -9.72 -34.86
CA ASN A 86 12.37 -9.74 -33.48
C ASN A 86 13.44 -10.42 -32.61
N PRO A 87 14.19 -9.68 -31.76
CA PRO A 87 15.17 -10.27 -30.84
C PRO A 87 14.50 -11.05 -29.70
N GLU A 88 13.24 -10.75 -29.44
CA GLU A 88 12.36 -11.51 -28.57
C GLU A 88 11.64 -12.54 -29.44
N LEU A 89 11.63 -13.81 -29.03
CA LEU A 89 10.81 -14.80 -29.71
C LEU A 89 9.35 -14.43 -29.45
N SER A 90 8.74 -13.71 -30.40
CA SER A 90 7.29 -13.47 -30.45
C SER A 90 6.66 -14.82 -30.28
N GLY A 91 5.87 -15.01 -29.23
CA GLY A 91 5.57 -16.35 -28.77
C GLY A 91 4.98 -17.20 -29.89
N ILE A 92 5.19 -18.50 -29.77
CA ILE A 92 4.26 -19.55 -30.22
C ILE A 92 2.81 -19.32 -29.65
N PHE A 93 2.53 -18.13 -29.11
CA PHE A 93 1.51 -17.68 -28.17
C PHE A 93 0.93 -16.30 -28.51
N SER A 94 1.23 -15.71 -29.67
CA SER A 94 0.70 -14.40 -30.06
C SER A 94 -0.11 -14.43 -31.35
N LEU A 95 -0.46 -15.62 -31.86
CA LEU A 95 -1.21 -15.77 -33.12
C LEU A 95 -2.73 -15.63 -32.98
N ASP A 96 -3.25 -15.51 -31.75
CA ASP A 96 -4.63 -15.05 -31.54
C ASP A 96 -4.59 -13.56 -31.18
N GLU A 97 -5.31 -12.71 -31.93
CA GLU A 97 -5.52 -11.28 -31.63
C GLU A 97 -5.89 -11.03 -30.15
N LYS A 98 -6.49 -12.03 -29.49
CA LYS A 98 -6.79 -12.04 -28.05
C LYS A 98 -5.58 -11.85 -27.14
N ASN A 99 -4.39 -12.38 -27.46
CA ASN A 99 -3.25 -12.28 -26.55
C ASN A 99 -2.58 -10.90 -26.57
N GLU A 100 -2.59 -10.21 -27.72
CA GLU A 100 -2.14 -8.81 -27.77
C GLU A 100 -3.12 -7.88 -27.03
N GLU A 101 -4.43 -8.16 -27.08
CA GLU A 101 -5.43 -7.46 -26.28
C GLU A 101 -5.27 -7.73 -24.78
N ILE A 102 -5.03 -8.98 -24.40
CA ILE A 102 -4.79 -9.37 -23.00
C ILE A 102 -3.52 -8.72 -22.46
N ASP A 103 -2.43 -8.68 -23.23
CA ASP A 103 -1.18 -8.00 -22.82
C ASP A 103 -1.40 -6.50 -22.62
N LYS A 104 -2.17 -5.82 -23.50
CA LYS A 104 -2.56 -4.41 -23.32
C LYS A 104 -3.42 -4.20 -22.07
N ILE A 105 -4.33 -5.13 -21.77
CA ILE A 105 -5.16 -5.08 -20.56
C ILE A 105 -4.29 -5.26 -19.30
N ILE A 106 -3.35 -6.21 -19.33
CA ILE A 106 -2.41 -6.45 -18.23
C ILE A 106 -1.53 -5.20 -18.00
N GLU A 107 -1.00 -4.60 -19.06
CA GLU A 107 -0.18 -3.38 -18.97
C GLU A 107 -0.98 -2.20 -18.39
N ALA A 108 -2.23 -2.00 -18.84
CA ALA A 108 -3.13 -0.99 -18.29
C ALA A 108 -3.44 -1.23 -16.81
N GLU A 109 -3.69 -2.48 -16.40
CA GLU A 109 -3.93 -2.82 -15.00
C GLU A 109 -2.66 -2.66 -14.13
N TYR A 110 -1.47 -2.93 -14.67
CA TYR A 110 -0.21 -2.60 -13.97
C TYR A 110 -0.06 -1.09 -13.74
N GLN A 111 -0.36 -0.26 -14.74
CA GLN A 111 -0.38 1.20 -14.56
C GLN A 111 -1.41 1.64 -13.52
N ASN A 112 -2.60 1.01 -13.50
CA ASN A 112 -3.60 1.27 -12.46
C ASN A 112 -3.08 0.93 -11.06
N VAL A 113 -2.38 -0.21 -10.90
CA VAL A 113 -1.75 -0.58 -9.63
C VAL A 113 -0.71 0.48 -9.23
N THR A 114 0.18 0.91 -10.13
CA THR A 114 1.20 1.93 -9.81
C THR A 114 0.57 3.26 -9.41
N ASN A 115 -0.46 3.71 -10.12
CA ASN A 115 -1.20 4.95 -9.80
C ASN A 115 -1.93 4.84 -8.45
N THR A 116 -2.49 3.67 -8.15
CA THR A 116 -3.17 3.39 -6.89
C THR A 116 -2.18 3.35 -5.73
N GLU A 117 -1.00 2.76 -5.91
CA GLU A 117 0.07 2.75 -4.90
C GLU A 117 0.57 4.16 -4.59
N LYS A 118 0.75 4.99 -5.61
CA LYS A 118 1.10 6.40 -5.43
C LYS A 118 0.02 7.14 -4.62
N SER A 119 -1.25 6.93 -4.96
CA SER A 119 -2.38 7.53 -4.24
C SER A 119 -2.46 7.08 -2.77
N ILE A 120 -2.21 5.78 -2.49
CA ILE A 120 -2.11 5.24 -1.13
C ILE A 120 -0.96 5.92 -0.36
N SER A 121 0.21 6.06 -0.99
CA SER A 121 1.38 6.69 -0.37
C SER A 121 1.09 8.15 0.00
N GLU A 122 0.54 8.94 -0.93
CA GLU A 122 0.20 10.35 -0.70
C GLU A 122 -0.81 10.51 0.45
N LYS A 123 -1.82 9.63 0.51
CA LYS A 123 -2.84 9.65 1.56
C LYS A 123 -2.29 9.21 2.92
N LYS A 124 -1.37 8.23 2.96
CA LYS A 124 -0.67 7.83 4.18
C LYS A 124 0.20 8.96 4.72
N ASP A 125 0.88 9.69 3.84
CA ASP A 125 1.67 10.88 4.21
C ASP A 125 0.79 12.01 4.76
N GLU A 126 -0.35 12.29 4.12
CA GLU A 126 -1.33 13.28 4.59
C GLU A 126 -1.86 12.90 5.99
N LYS A 127 -2.23 11.63 6.18
CA LYS A 127 -2.68 11.09 7.47
C LYS A 127 -1.60 11.22 8.54
N GLN A 128 -0.34 10.92 8.20
CA GLN A 128 0.77 11.02 9.15
C GLN A 128 1.01 12.47 9.57
N LYS A 129 1.02 13.41 8.63
CA LYS A 129 1.13 14.85 8.92
C LYS A 129 0.02 15.31 9.86
N LEU A 130 -1.22 14.94 9.58
CA LEU A 130 -2.38 15.31 10.40
C LEU A 130 -2.33 14.67 11.80
N THR A 131 -1.86 13.43 11.89
CA THR A 131 -1.65 12.72 13.17
C THR A 131 -0.56 13.40 14.01
N ASN A 132 0.53 13.82 13.38
CA ASN A 132 1.60 14.57 14.06
C ASN A 132 1.11 15.92 14.57
N LEU A 133 0.35 16.66 13.76
CA LEU A 133 -0.28 17.92 14.17
C LEU A 133 -1.22 17.72 15.37
N LYS A 134 -2.04 16.65 15.35
CA LYS A 134 -2.92 16.29 16.46
C LYS A 134 -2.13 15.99 17.75
N ASN A 135 -1.07 15.19 17.66
CA ASN A 135 -0.21 14.85 18.80
C ASN A 135 0.50 16.08 19.35
N GLN A 136 0.96 16.99 18.48
CA GLN A 136 1.59 18.24 18.90
C GLN A 136 0.58 19.18 19.57
N ALA A 137 -0.63 19.31 19.01
CA ALA A 137 -1.71 20.08 19.64
C ALA A 137 -2.07 19.53 21.02
N ASN A 138 -2.08 18.20 21.19
CA ASN A 138 -2.32 17.55 22.49
C ASN A 138 -1.20 17.87 23.50
N LYS A 139 0.07 17.85 23.07
CA LYS A 139 1.18 18.26 23.95
C LYS A 139 1.09 19.74 24.33
N ASN A 140 0.73 20.59 23.38
CA ASN A 140 0.61 22.03 23.62
C ASN A 140 -0.50 22.36 24.60
N ILE A 141 -1.70 21.76 24.47
CA ILE A 141 -2.80 22.03 25.41
C ILE A 141 -2.48 21.55 26.83
N LEU A 142 -1.78 20.41 26.96
CA LEU A 142 -1.29 19.92 28.25
C LEU A 142 -0.30 20.90 28.89
N GLU A 143 0.66 21.44 28.12
CA GLU A 143 1.61 22.43 28.64
C GLU A 143 0.92 23.76 29.00
N ASP A 144 0.04 24.25 28.12
CA ASP A 144 -0.70 25.49 28.31
C ASP A 144 -1.54 25.46 29.60
N CYS A 145 -2.16 24.32 29.90
CA CYS A 145 -2.86 24.13 31.17
C CYS A 145 -1.88 24.00 32.34
N TRP A 146 -0.79 23.26 32.16
CA TRP A 146 0.18 22.99 33.22
C TRP A 146 0.95 24.23 33.70
N ILE A 147 1.10 25.27 32.86
CA ILE A 147 1.68 26.56 33.27
C ILE A 147 0.93 27.13 34.49
N TYR A 148 -0.40 27.03 34.50
CA TYR A 148 -1.19 27.49 35.64
C TYR A 148 -0.94 26.66 36.89
N ASN A 149 -0.74 25.34 36.76
CA ASN A 149 -0.39 24.53 37.93
C ASN A 149 0.93 25.01 38.58
N LYS A 150 1.96 25.29 37.77
CA LYS A 150 3.25 25.79 38.26
C LYS A 150 3.10 27.16 38.94
N GLN A 151 2.38 28.09 38.31
CA GLN A 151 2.13 29.42 38.89
C GLN A 151 1.38 29.32 40.22
N PHE A 152 0.35 28.47 40.29
CA PHE A 152 -0.41 28.27 41.52
C PHE A 152 0.39 27.53 42.60
N GLU A 153 1.29 26.62 42.24
CA GLU A 153 2.18 25.96 43.21
C GLU A 153 3.19 26.95 43.81
N GLU A 154 3.64 27.95 43.05
CA GLU A 154 4.47 29.05 43.55
C GLU A 154 3.69 29.98 44.51
N ASP A 155 2.50 30.42 44.11
CA ASP A 155 1.68 31.36 44.88
C ASP A 155 0.97 30.71 46.09
N PHE A 156 0.64 29.41 46.00
CA PHE A 156 -0.19 28.66 46.95
C PHE A 156 0.45 27.32 47.37
N ASN A 157 1.73 27.38 47.75
CA ASN A 157 2.60 26.21 48.02
C ASN A 157 2.10 25.15 49.03
N LYS A 158 1.09 25.44 49.86
CA LYS A 158 0.47 24.45 50.77
C LYS A 158 -0.69 23.66 50.14
N ILE A 159 -1.12 24.01 48.93
CA ILE A 159 -2.19 23.34 48.18
C ILE A 159 -1.58 22.53 47.05
N ASN A 160 -1.92 21.24 46.98
CA ASN A 160 -1.42 20.33 45.95
C ASN A 160 -2.53 19.99 44.94
N LEU A 161 -2.38 20.47 43.71
CA LEU A 161 -3.31 20.20 42.60
C LEU A 161 -2.87 19.00 41.73
N GLY A 162 -1.86 18.23 42.17
CA GLY A 162 -1.36 17.04 41.49
C GLY A 162 -0.01 17.24 40.80
N LYS A 163 0.63 16.12 40.44
CA LYS A 163 2.03 16.08 39.92
C LYS A 163 2.16 15.69 38.44
N ARG A 164 1.05 15.40 37.76
CA ARG A 164 1.03 14.91 36.37
C ARG A 164 0.13 15.79 35.50
N LYS A 165 0.54 16.02 34.25
CA LYS A 165 -0.13 16.93 33.31
C LYS A 165 -1.47 16.40 32.84
N GLU A 166 -1.54 15.12 32.52
CA GLU A 166 -2.73 14.49 31.94
C GLU A 166 -3.91 14.49 32.92
N PRO A 167 -3.78 14.01 34.18
CA PRO A 167 -4.88 14.06 35.15
C PRO A 167 -5.30 15.48 35.51
N PHE A 168 -4.35 16.43 35.48
CA PHE A 168 -4.63 17.85 35.73
C PHE A 168 -5.53 18.43 34.62
N TYR A 169 -5.17 18.17 33.35
CA TYR A 169 -6.00 18.55 32.21
C TYR A 169 -7.38 17.88 32.23
N GLU A 170 -7.46 16.57 32.53
CA GLU A 170 -8.72 15.84 32.62
C GLU A 170 -9.68 16.47 33.64
N LYS A 171 -9.17 16.81 34.83
CA LYS A 171 -9.96 17.48 35.86
C LYS A 171 -10.40 18.89 35.45
N LEU A 172 -9.52 19.69 34.84
CA LEU A 172 -9.90 21.00 34.31
C LEU A 172 -11.00 20.91 33.25
N ASN A 173 -10.91 19.88 32.40
CA ASN A 173 -11.85 19.62 31.34
C ASN A 173 -13.22 19.13 31.83
N GLU A 174 -13.25 18.36 32.92
CA GLU A 174 -14.48 17.98 33.63
C GLU A 174 -15.19 19.22 34.18
N ILE A 175 -14.44 20.08 34.88
CA ILE A 175 -14.98 21.30 35.50
C ILE A 175 -15.50 22.29 34.45
N ASN A 176 -14.82 22.40 33.30
CA ASN A 176 -15.21 23.31 32.22
C ASN A 176 -16.61 23.00 31.63
N GLN A 177 -17.17 21.83 31.90
CA GLN A 177 -18.53 21.45 31.46
C GLN A 177 -19.64 22.07 32.31
N THR A 178 -19.30 22.70 33.43
CA THR A 178 -20.26 23.34 34.35
C THR A 178 -20.28 24.86 34.14
N GLU A 179 -21.48 25.46 34.18
CA GLU A 179 -21.59 26.92 34.21
C GLU A 179 -21.14 27.42 35.58
N TYR A 180 -19.94 28.02 35.63
CA TYR A 180 -19.42 28.61 36.85
C TYR A 180 -18.77 29.97 36.59
N SER A 181 -19.11 30.95 37.44
CA SER A 181 -18.42 32.23 37.53
C SER A 181 -17.30 32.09 38.56
N SER A 182 -16.05 32.03 38.10
CA SER A 182 -14.91 31.96 39.01
C SER A 182 -14.79 33.24 39.84
N LYS A 183 -14.58 33.09 41.15
CA LYS A 183 -14.22 34.21 42.03
C LYS A 183 -12.88 34.81 41.57
N LYS A 184 -12.68 36.11 41.83
CA LYS A 184 -11.44 36.82 41.47
C LYS A 184 -10.25 36.28 42.28
N LEU A 185 -9.05 36.37 41.72
CA LEU A 185 -7.81 35.94 42.36
C LEU A 185 -7.61 36.54 43.76
N ASN A 186 -7.97 37.81 43.96
CA ASN A 186 -7.88 38.47 45.28
C ASN A 186 -8.65 37.71 46.38
N TYR A 187 -9.85 37.19 46.07
CA TYR A 187 -10.63 36.39 47.02
C TYR A 187 -9.89 35.10 47.41
N ILE A 188 -9.29 34.42 46.42
CA ILE A 188 -8.52 33.19 46.65
C ILE A 188 -7.28 33.50 47.50
N THR A 189 -6.56 34.58 47.19
CA THR A 189 -5.38 35.02 47.94
C THR A 189 -5.71 35.36 49.40
N GLU A 190 -6.80 36.07 49.66
CA GLU A 190 -7.22 36.41 51.03
C GLU A 190 -7.61 35.16 51.83
N LYS A 191 -8.38 34.25 51.24
CA LYS A 191 -8.75 32.98 51.90
C LYS A 191 -7.56 32.05 52.11
N TYR A 192 -6.58 32.04 51.20
CA TYR A 192 -5.36 31.27 51.38
C TYR A 192 -4.54 31.76 52.58
N LYS A 193 -4.34 33.09 52.69
CA LYS A 193 -3.68 33.69 53.86
C LYS A 193 -4.38 33.26 55.14
N LYS A 194 -5.71 33.41 55.18
CA LYS A 194 -6.53 33.06 56.35
C LYS A 194 -6.44 31.57 56.73
N TYR A 195 -6.64 30.66 55.78
CA TYR A 195 -6.83 29.23 56.09
C TYR A 195 -5.57 28.38 56.09
N TYR A 196 -4.47 28.87 55.51
CA TYR A 196 -3.23 28.11 55.36
C TYR A 196 -2.01 28.80 55.96
N LEU A 197 -1.95 30.13 56.04
CA LEU A 197 -0.77 30.85 56.54
C LEU A 197 -0.94 31.35 57.97
N GLU A 198 -2.16 31.74 58.37
CA GLU A 198 -2.47 32.16 59.73
C GLU A 198 -2.69 30.96 60.67
N GLU A 199 -2.21 31.08 61.91
CA GLU A 199 -2.58 30.15 62.99
C GLU A 199 -3.94 30.55 63.57
N LEU A 200 -4.99 29.85 63.13
CA LEU A 200 -6.33 30.07 63.63
C LEU A 200 -6.56 29.24 64.89
N ASN A 201 -6.51 29.92 66.04
CA ASN A 201 -6.86 29.33 67.34
C ASN A 201 -8.28 29.76 67.75
N LYS A 202 -8.99 28.86 68.42
CA LYS A 202 -10.32 29.15 68.97
C LYS A 202 -10.20 30.17 70.10
N ILE A 203 -11.07 31.17 70.09
CA ILE A 203 -11.19 32.13 71.18
C ILE A 203 -12.32 31.64 72.08
N GLU A 204 -11.98 31.13 73.27
CA GLU A 204 -12.95 30.52 74.19
C GLU A 204 -13.81 31.56 74.91
N ASN A 205 -13.28 32.77 75.11
CA ASN A 205 -13.92 33.83 75.86
C ASN A 205 -14.61 34.81 74.90
N ASN A 206 -15.83 35.23 75.26
CA ASN A 206 -16.56 36.32 74.63
C ASN A 206 -16.84 37.41 75.68
N ILE A 207 -17.29 38.58 75.23
CA ILE A 207 -17.79 39.61 76.14
C ILE A 207 -19.13 39.12 76.71
N SER A 208 -19.23 38.98 78.04
CA SER A 208 -20.41 38.43 78.70
C SER A 208 -21.58 39.41 78.68
N PHE A 209 -22.56 39.20 77.78
CA PHE A 209 -23.83 39.93 77.78
C PHE A 209 -24.59 39.80 79.09
N LYS A 210 -24.46 38.65 79.77
CA LYS A 210 -25.07 38.46 81.09
C LYS A 210 -24.51 39.47 82.09
N ASN A 211 -23.18 39.60 82.16
CA ASN A 211 -22.53 40.53 83.08
C ASN A 211 -22.85 41.98 82.69
N PHE A 212 -22.82 42.30 81.39
CA PHE A 212 -23.18 43.62 80.89
C PHE A 212 -24.62 44.02 81.22
N ASN A 213 -25.59 43.12 81.04
CA ASN A 213 -26.99 43.38 81.39
C ASN A 213 -27.18 43.54 82.91
N THR A 214 -26.45 42.77 83.73
CA THR A 214 -26.46 42.96 85.20
C THR A 214 -26.01 44.37 85.58
N ILE A 215 -24.99 44.92 84.89
CA ILE A 215 -24.55 46.31 85.11
C ILE A 215 -25.67 47.29 84.74
N LEU A 216 -26.30 47.13 83.57
CA LEU A 216 -27.38 48.01 83.13
C LEU A 216 -28.61 47.96 84.05
N ASP A 217 -28.93 46.80 84.61
CA ASP A 217 -30.00 46.66 85.59
C ASP A 217 -29.62 47.33 86.93
N PHE A 218 -28.36 47.21 87.35
CA PHE A 218 -27.84 47.91 88.52
C PHE A 218 -27.84 49.45 88.30
N GLU A 219 -27.53 49.94 87.10
CA GLU A 219 -27.63 51.37 86.78
C GLU A 219 -29.04 51.92 86.99
N LYS A 220 -30.08 51.13 86.71
CA LYS A 220 -31.47 51.53 86.96
C LYS A 220 -31.76 51.65 88.45
N GLU A 221 -31.31 50.68 89.24
CA GLU A 221 -31.43 50.71 90.70
C GLU A 221 -30.68 51.91 91.28
N PHE A 222 -29.44 52.12 90.86
CA PHE A 222 -28.60 53.20 91.38
C PHE A 222 -29.15 54.58 90.98
N ASN A 223 -29.66 54.72 89.75
CA ASN A 223 -30.32 55.96 89.33
C ASN A 223 -31.54 56.32 90.19
N ASN A 224 -32.28 55.35 90.74
CA ASN A 224 -33.37 55.66 91.67
C ASN A 224 -32.87 56.40 92.92
N ALA A 225 -31.69 56.02 93.45
CA ALA A 225 -31.07 56.69 94.58
C ALA A 225 -30.49 58.08 94.20
N LEU A 226 -29.95 58.23 92.99
CA LEU A 226 -29.38 59.51 92.51
C LEU A 226 -30.45 60.55 92.13
N GLU A 227 -31.59 60.11 91.59
CA GLU A 227 -32.72 60.97 91.21
C GLU A 227 -33.58 61.40 92.43
N GLU A 228 -33.45 60.71 93.57
CA GLU A 228 -34.14 61.07 94.81
C GLU A 228 -33.62 62.42 95.35
N ILE A 229 -34.52 63.38 95.62
CA ILE A 229 -34.13 64.63 96.29
C ILE A 229 -33.94 64.36 97.77
N ILE A 230 -32.69 64.45 98.25
CA ILE A 230 -32.35 64.22 99.66
C ILE A 230 -32.26 65.58 100.36
N ILE A 231 -33.37 65.98 100.98
CA ILE A 231 -33.47 67.15 101.86
C ILE A 231 -33.42 66.74 103.34
N GLY A 232 -33.24 67.72 104.22
CA GLY A 232 -33.31 67.51 105.66
C GLY A 232 -34.73 67.27 106.17
N SER A 233 -34.88 67.06 107.48
CA SER A 233 -36.18 66.92 108.14
C SER A 233 -37.06 68.15 107.88
N ASN A 234 -38.28 67.93 107.38
CA ASN A 234 -39.28 69.00 107.14
C ASN A 234 -40.01 69.43 108.42
N ASP A 235 -39.75 68.77 109.55
CA ASP A 235 -40.47 68.97 110.81
C ASP A 235 -39.86 70.10 111.67
N VAL A 236 -39.00 70.94 111.07
CA VAL A 236 -38.39 72.10 111.73
C VAL A 236 -38.66 73.41 110.98
N PRO A 237 -38.92 74.53 111.69
CA PRO A 237 -39.27 75.80 111.06
C PRO A 237 -38.25 76.31 110.03
N ILE A 238 -36.96 76.10 110.27
CA ILE A 238 -35.89 76.53 109.35
C ILE A 238 -35.95 75.84 107.97
N ALA A 239 -36.60 74.67 107.86
CA ALA A 239 -36.66 73.88 106.64
C ALA A 239 -37.31 74.64 105.47
N PHE A 240 -38.31 75.49 105.75
CA PHE A 240 -39.07 76.19 104.71
C PHE A 240 -38.17 77.03 103.79
N ILE A 241 -37.32 77.89 104.39
CA ILE A 241 -36.45 78.79 103.62
C ILE A 241 -35.33 78.00 102.94
N ILE A 242 -34.75 77.01 103.63
CA ILE A 242 -33.65 76.20 103.09
C ILE A 242 -34.10 75.43 101.83
N ASN A 243 -35.29 74.83 101.89
CA ASN A 243 -35.88 74.11 100.76
C ASN A 243 -36.30 75.06 99.64
N GLN A 244 -36.90 76.21 99.96
CA GLN A 244 -37.31 77.21 98.97
C GLN A 244 -36.12 77.77 98.17
N LEU A 245 -35.00 78.06 98.86
CA LEU A 245 -33.79 78.59 98.23
C LEU A 245 -32.90 77.49 97.63
N ASN A 246 -33.24 76.22 97.86
CA ASN A 246 -32.45 75.05 97.45
C ASN A 246 -30.97 75.14 97.87
N ASN A 247 -30.69 75.73 99.04
CA ASN A 247 -29.33 76.07 99.49
C ASN A 247 -28.85 75.18 100.65
N SER A 248 -29.41 73.98 100.79
CA SER A 248 -29.11 73.06 101.89
C SER A 248 -27.62 72.74 102.05
N SER A 249 -26.87 72.61 100.96
CA SER A 249 -25.42 72.35 101.01
C SER A 249 -24.66 73.56 101.58
N TRP A 250 -24.98 74.77 101.12
CA TRP A 250 -24.41 76.02 101.65
C TRP A 250 -24.69 76.19 103.14
N VAL A 251 -25.91 75.88 103.59
CA VAL A 251 -26.25 75.93 105.02
C VAL A 251 -25.43 74.91 105.82
N LYS A 252 -25.27 73.67 105.32
CA LYS A 252 -24.45 72.65 105.98
C LYS A 252 -23.00 73.09 106.12
N GLN A 253 -22.42 73.66 105.06
CA GLN A 253 -21.06 74.23 105.11
C GLN A 253 -20.98 75.39 106.11
N GLY A 254 -22.00 76.26 106.12
CA GLY A 254 -22.11 77.38 107.05
C GLY A 254 -22.12 76.95 108.52
N ILE A 255 -22.80 75.84 108.85
CA ILE A 255 -22.86 75.29 110.21
C ILE A 255 -21.49 74.95 110.76
N ASN A 256 -20.54 74.54 109.92
CA ASN A 256 -19.18 74.17 110.37
C ASN A 256 -18.40 75.36 110.94
N PHE A 257 -18.80 76.60 110.66
CA PHE A 257 -18.19 77.81 111.22
C PHE A 257 -18.81 78.24 112.55
N LEU A 258 -19.84 77.54 113.02
CA LEU A 258 -20.57 77.86 114.25
C LEU A 258 -20.05 77.05 115.44
N ASP A 259 -19.93 77.70 116.60
CA ASP A 259 -19.61 77.02 117.85
C ASP A 259 -20.89 76.49 118.49
N LYS A 260 -21.01 75.17 118.61
CA LYS A 260 -22.19 74.49 119.15
C LYS A 260 -22.43 74.75 120.63
N ASN A 261 -21.42 75.19 121.37
CA ASN A 261 -21.49 75.34 122.83
C ASN A 261 -21.95 76.72 123.29
N LYS A 262 -22.08 77.70 122.38
CA LYS A 262 -22.49 79.07 122.72
C LYS A 262 -24.01 79.22 122.74
N GLU A 263 -24.53 79.98 123.71
CA GLU A 263 -25.97 80.30 123.82
C GLU A 263 -26.45 81.21 122.70
N VAL A 264 -25.67 82.25 122.39
CA VAL A 264 -25.89 83.18 121.27
C VAL A 264 -24.52 83.54 120.68
N GLN A 265 -24.41 83.55 119.35
CA GLN A 265 -23.18 83.90 118.64
C GLN A 265 -23.45 84.80 117.42
N ASP A 266 -22.38 85.47 116.98
CA ASP A 266 -22.39 86.29 115.77
C ASP A 266 -22.55 85.37 114.54
N CYS A 267 -23.41 85.77 113.61
CA CYS A 267 -23.52 85.10 112.32
C CYS A 267 -22.25 85.34 111.50
N PRO A 268 -21.57 84.29 110.97
CA PRO A 268 -20.36 84.44 110.17
C PRO A 268 -20.50 85.32 108.92
N PHE A 269 -21.74 85.56 108.46
CA PHE A 269 -22.01 86.31 107.23
C PHE A 269 -22.38 87.77 107.50
N CYS A 270 -23.41 88.02 108.32
CA CYS A 270 -23.87 89.39 108.59
C CYS A 270 -23.22 90.04 109.82
N GLN A 271 -22.41 89.28 110.58
CA GLN A 271 -21.73 89.70 111.81
C GLN A 271 -22.66 90.19 112.94
N GLN A 272 -23.97 89.94 112.83
CA GLN A 272 -24.94 90.24 113.88
C GLN A 272 -25.18 89.03 114.79
N LYS A 273 -25.41 89.26 116.08
CA LYS A 273 -25.81 88.25 117.09
C LYS A 273 -27.21 87.70 116.83
N THR A 274 -27.30 86.79 115.87
CA THR A 274 -28.57 86.27 115.34
C THR A 274 -28.68 84.76 115.43
N ILE A 275 -27.58 84.07 115.79
CA ILE A 275 -27.55 82.61 115.90
C ILE A 275 -27.68 82.23 117.37
N ASP A 276 -28.87 81.76 117.77
CA ASP A 276 -29.13 81.24 119.12
C ASP A 276 -29.15 79.70 119.17
N LYS A 277 -29.22 79.15 120.37
CA LYS A 277 -29.25 77.69 120.60
C LYS A 277 -30.48 77.01 120.00
N ASN A 278 -31.60 77.73 119.84
CA ASN A 278 -32.81 77.19 119.21
C ASN A 278 -32.55 76.97 117.71
N LEU A 279 -32.00 77.96 117.02
CA LEU A 279 -31.63 77.87 115.61
C LEU A 279 -30.59 76.78 115.36
N LEU A 280 -29.59 76.63 116.24
CA LEU A 280 -28.62 75.51 116.16
C LEU A 280 -29.31 74.14 116.27
N ASN A 281 -30.23 73.96 117.22
CA ASN A 281 -31.00 72.72 117.34
C ASN A 281 -31.89 72.47 116.12
N GLN A 282 -32.46 73.51 115.51
CA GLN A 282 -33.20 73.38 114.27
C GLN A 282 -32.30 72.94 113.11
N PHE A 283 -31.06 73.43 113.02
CA PHE A 283 -30.08 72.93 112.06
C PHE A 283 -29.70 71.46 112.29
N GLU A 284 -29.44 71.04 113.54
CA GLU A 284 -29.11 69.63 113.84
C GLU A 284 -30.27 68.69 113.52
N LYS A 285 -31.50 69.07 113.85
CA LYS A 285 -32.70 68.29 113.49
C LYS A 285 -32.99 68.30 112.00
N TYR A 286 -32.71 69.40 111.31
CA TYR A 286 -32.84 69.46 109.85
C TYR A 286 -31.88 68.46 109.20
N PHE A 287 -30.63 68.36 109.65
CA PHE A 287 -29.66 67.39 109.16
C PHE A 287 -29.66 66.09 109.99
N ASP A 288 -30.80 65.40 110.05
CA ASP A 288 -31.00 64.17 110.82
C ASP A 288 -30.28 62.93 110.27
N THR A 289 -30.37 61.82 111.02
CA THR A 289 -29.78 60.51 110.69
C THR A 289 -30.32 59.92 109.39
N THR A 290 -31.58 60.18 109.03
CA THR A 290 -32.21 59.64 107.81
C THR A 290 -31.57 60.20 106.54
N ARG A 291 -31.18 61.48 106.54
CA ARG A 291 -30.38 62.05 105.45
C ARG A 291 -29.01 61.39 105.33
N GLU A 292 -28.31 61.22 106.44
CA GLU A 292 -26.96 60.63 106.46
C GLU A 292 -26.97 59.16 106.00
N GLU A 293 -28.00 58.39 106.38
CA GLU A 293 -28.23 57.03 105.90
C GLU A 293 -28.42 56.95 104.39
N LYS A 294 -29.18 57.89 103.78
CA LYS A 294 -29.36 57.92 102.32
C LYS A 294 -28.08 58.27 101.58
N ILE A 295 -27.27 59.18 102.10
CA ILE A 295 -25.94 59.48 101.52
C ILE A 295 -25.01 58.27 101.65
N LYS A 296 -25.01 57.58 102.78
CA LYS A 296 -24.24 56.34 102.98
C LYS A 296 -24.68 55.24 102.00
N ASN A 297 -25.99 55.11 101.75
CA ASN A 297 -26.52 54.18 100.76
C ASN A 297 -26.02 54.50 99.34
N ILE A 298 -25.96 55.78 98.93
CA ILE A 298 -25.38 56.17 97.64
C ILE A 298 -23.90 55.77 97.55
N GLN A 299 -23.12 55.93 98.63
CA GLN A 299 -21.72 55.51 98.68
C GLN A 299 -21.58 53.98 98.55
N GLU A 300 -22.39 53.21 99.28
CA GLU A 300 -22.40 51.74 99.21
C GLU A 300 -22.79 51.25 97.81
N LEU A 301 -23.83 51.84 97.19
CA LEU A 301 -24.22 51.55 95.82
C LEU A 301 -23.12 51.88 94.81
N TYR A 302 -22.37 52.97 95.02
CA TYR A 302 -21.22 53.29 94.18
C TYR A 302 -20.11 52.24 94.30
N TYR A 303 -19.78 51.79 95.52
CA TYR A 303 -18.82 50.71 95.70
C TYR A 303 -19.26 49.42 94.99
N SER A 304 -20.52 49.01 95.14
CA SER A 304 -21.06 47.85 94.43
C SER A 304 -21.05 48.02 92.91
N TYR A 305 -21.36 49.22 92.41
CA TYR A 305 -21.28 49.53 90.97
C TYR A 305 -19.86 49.31 90.45
N THR A 306 -18.85 49.87 91.13
CA THR A 306 -17.44 49.73 90.73
C THR A 306 -16.93 48.29 90.83
N ASP A 307 -17.41 47.51 91.81
CA ASP A 307 -17.05 46.11 91.98
C ASP A 307 -17.58 45.24 90.83
N ILE A 308 -18.85 45.39 90.47
CA ILE A 308 -19.46 44.69 89.32
C ILE A 308 -18.72 45.06 88.02
N LEU A 309 -18.33 46.33 87.86
CA LEU A 309 -17.59 46.81 86.70
C LEU A 309 -16.18 46.22 86.60
N SER A 310 -15.47 46.04 87.71
CA SER A 310 -14.12 45.46 87.70
C SER A 310 -14.09 44.06 87.07
N SER A 311 -15.15 43.27 87.31
CA SER A 311 -15.33 41.94 86.71
C SER A 311 -15.59 42.01 85.21
N PHE A 312 -16.25 43.07 84.73
CA PHE A 312 -16.47 43.31 83.30
C PHE A 312 -15.20 43.80 82.61
N GLU A 313 -14.44 44.69 83.24
CA GLU A 313 -13.13 45.15 82.74
C GLU A 313 -12.15 43.99 82.59
N SER A 314 -12.07 43.08 83.56
CA SER A 314 -11.21 41.90 83.48
C SER A 314 -11.60 40.97 82.30
N ASN A 315 -12.90 40.86 81.98
CA ASN A 315 -13.37 40.10 80.81
C ASN A 315 -12.94 40.78 79.50
N LEU A 316 -12.91 42.11 79.43
CA LEU A 316 -12.38 42.83 78.28
C LEU A 316 -10.86 42.65 78.15
N GLU A 317 -10.11 42.73 79.25
CA GLU A 317 -8.65 42.57 79.26
C GLU A 317 -8.20 41.22 78.68
N ALA A 318 -8.90 40.14 79.00
CA ALA A 318 -8.63 38.80 78.46
C ALA A 318 -8.72 38.72 76.92
N LEU A 319 -9.43 39.68 76.28
CA LEU A 319 -9.58 39.75 74.82
C LEU A 319 -8.58 40.70 74.16
N ILE A 320 -7.89 41.58 74.90
CA ILE A 320 -6.89 42.51 74.36
C ILE A 320 -5.67 41.77 73.82
N GLU A 321 -5.35 40.60 74.37
CA GLU A 321 -4.29 39.73 73.87
C GLU A 321 -4.63 39.06 72.52
N LYS A 322 -5.86 39.18 72.04
CA LYS A 322 -6.31 38.60 70.78
C LYS A 322 -6.29 39.67 69.68
N ASP A 323 -5.27 39.63 68.83
CA ASP A 323 -5.07 40.60 67.75
C ASP A 323 -6.31 40.82 66.87
N LEU A 324 -7.14 39.78 66.67
CA LEU A 324 -8.38 39.82 65.91
C LEU A 324 -9.36 40.91 66.37
N VAL A 325 -9.51 41.09 67.69
CA VAL A 325 -10.52 42.00 68.29
C VAL A 325 -9.89 43.09 69.15
N LYS A 326 -8.56 43.09 69.30
CA LYS A 326 -7.81 44.00 70.17
C LYS A 326 -8.19 45.46 70.00
N PHE A 327 -8.27 45.95 68.76
CA PHE A 327 -8.60 47.36 68.50
C PHE A 327 -10.03 47.71 68.90
N ASP A 328 -10.99 46.85 68.59
CA ASP A 328 -12.40 47.05 68.95
C ASP A 328 -12.60 46.98 70.47
N VAL A 329 -11.94 46.04 71.15
CA VAL A 329 -11.97 45.92 72.61
C VAL A 329 -11.33 47.13 73.29
N LEU A 330 -10.18 47.62 72.82
CA LEU A 330 -9.55 48.84 73.34
C LEU A 330 -10.44 50.07 73.16
N LYS A 331 -11.22 50.12 72.07
CA LYS A 331 -12.20 51.19 71.84
C LYS A 331 -13.32 51.15 72.87
N ILE A 332 -13.87 49.95 73.14
CA ILE A 332 -14.89 49.74 74.19
C ILE A 332 -14.33 50.13 75.55
N GLN A 333 -13.12 49.68 75.90
CA GLN A 333 -12.48 49.98 77.19
C GLN A 333 -12.27 51.49 77.38
N LYS A 334 -11.87 52.20 76.32
CA LYS A 334 -11.73 53.66 76.37
C LYS A 334 -13.09 54.34 76.61
N GLN A 335 -14.12 53.96 75.86
CA GLN A 335 -15.47 54.53 76.04
C GLN A 335 -16.03 54.23 77.43
N LEU A 336 -15.81 53.02 77.94
CA LEU A 336 -16.15 52.63 79.31
C LEU A 336 -15.46 53.57 80.31
N SER A 337 -14.13 53.73 80.23
CA SER A 337 -13.37 54.59 81.14
C SER A 337 -13.84 56.07 81.10
N ASP A 338 -14.18 56.59 79.91
CA ASP A 338 -14.72 57.93 79.75
C ASP A 338 -16.09 58.08 80.45
N ILE A 339 -16.98 57.09 80.31
CA ILE A 339 -18.30 57.07 80.97
C ILE A 339 -18.14 56.94 82.48
N LEU A 340 -17.27 56.04 82.96
CA LEU A 340 -17.02 55.85 84.39
C LEU A 340 -16.47 57.11 85.06
N THR A 341 -15.55 57.81 84.41
CA THR A 341 -14.99 59.07 84.92
C THR A 341 -16.07 60.16 85.05
N LYS A 342 -17.05 60.20 84.14
CA LYS A 342 -18.19 61.13 84.24
C LYS A 342 -19.16 60.70 85.33
N ASN A 343 -19.47 59.42 85.40
CA ASN A 343 -20.37 58.85 86.40
C ASN A 343 -19.84 59.05 87.83
N GLU A 344 -18.54 58.85 88.05
CA GLU A 344 -17.88 59.16 89.32
C GLU A 344 -18.08 60.63 89.71
N LYS A 345 -17.90 61.57 88.78
CA LYS A 345 -18.12 63.00 89.04
C LYS A 345 -19.58 63.30 89.39
N GLU A 346 -20.55 62.71 88.70
CA GLU A 346 -21.97 62.89 89.01
C GLU A 346 -22.33 62.34 90.38
N VAL A 347 -21.79 61.18 90.76
CA VAL A 347 -21.98 60.58 92.09
C VAL A 347 -21.35 61.46 93.18
N GLN A 348 -20.11 61.92 92.99
CA GLN A 348 -19.47 62.83 93.96
C GLN A 348 -20.23 64.15 94.09
N THR A 349 -20.68 64.73 92.97
CA THR A 349 -21.50 65.95 92.98
C THR A 349 -22.82 65.71 93.71
N LYS A 350 -23.44 64.53 93.57
CA LYS A 350 -24.65 64.14 94.30
C LYS A 350 -24.40 64.05 95.81
N ILE A 351 -23.26 63.50 96.23
CA ILE A 351 -22.89 63.40 97.66
C ILE A 351 -22.66 64.79 98.25
N GLU A 352 -21.99 65.69 97.51
CA GLU A 352 -21.76 67.08 97.92
C GLU A 352 -23.04 67.94 97.90
N ASN A 353 -23.95 67.66 96.96
CA ASN A 353 -25.22 68.37 96.78
C ASN A 353 -26.42 67.40 96.72
N PRO A 354 -26.82 66.77 97.85
CA PRO A 354 -27.85 65.71 97.88
C PRO A 354 -29.26 66.15 97.44
N ASN A 355 -29.51 67.45 97.44
CA ASN A 355 -30.75 68.08 97.00
C ASN A 355 -30.87 68.15 95.46
N GLU A 356 -29.79 67.96 94.72
CA GLU A 356 -29.81 67.93 93.26
C GLU A 356 -30.13 66.53 92.74
N LYS A 357 -30.93 66.44 91.67
CA LYS A 357 -31.14 65.17 90.97
C LYS A 357 -29.98 64.93 90.03
N LYS A 358 -29.33 63.78 90.18
CA LYS A 358 -28.26 63.33 89.28
C LYS A 358 -28.66 62.02 88.63
N LYS A 359 -27.96 61.69 87.55
CA LYS A 359 -28.17 60.45 86.79
C LYS A 359 -26.84 60.00 86.20
N LEU A 360 -26.64 58.69 86.17
CA LEU A 360 -25.53 58.09 85.45
C LEU A 360 -25.74 58.21 83.94
N GLU A 361 -24.65 58.47 83.22
CA GLU A 361 -24.55 58.17 81.80
C GLU A 361 -24.52 56.65 81.65
N SER A 362 -25.53 56.09 80.97
CA SER A 362 -25.71 54.65 80.87
C SER A 362 -24.71 54.01 79.90
N LEU A 363 -24.26 52.81 80.24
CA LEU A 363 -23.38 52.02 79.39
C LEU A 363 -24.08 51.37 78.18
N GLU A 364 -25.40 51.53 78.01
CA GLU A 364 -26.16 50.93 76.88
C GLU A 364 -25.56 51.28 75.51
N SER A 365 -24.91 52.44 75.36
CA SER A 365 -24.24 52.82 74.11
C SER A 365 -23.14 51.85 73.67
N LEU A 366 -22.54 51.10 74.59
CA LEU A 366 -21.50 50.11 74.31
C LEU A 366 -22.06 48.83 73.68
N LYS A 367 -23.36 48.57 73.79
CA LYS A 367 -24.00 47.31 73.39
C LYS A 367 -23.71 46.93 71.94
N ILE A 368 -23.84 47.89 71.03
CA ILE A 368 -23.62 47.66 69.59
C ILE A 368 -22.16 47.29 69.31
N GLU A 369 -21.20 47.89 70.03
CA GLU A 369 -19.78 47.57 69.88
C GLU A 369 -19.47 46.18 70.44
N ILE A 370 -20.08 45.83 71.58
CA ILE A 370 -19.98 44.49 72.19
C ILE A 370 -20.57 43.42 71.25
N GLU A 371 -21.74 43.65 70.66
CA GLU A 371 -22.38 42.75 69.69
C GLU A 371 -21.45 42.51 68.48
N LYS A 372 -20.81 43.57 67.96
CA LYS A 372 -19.85 43.46 66.86
C LYS A 372 -18.64 42.61 67.22
N VAL A 373 -18.04 42.83 68.40
CA VAL A 373 -16.87 42.05 68.84
C VAL A 373 -17.25 40.58 68.98
N ASN A 374 -18.37 40.27 69.64
CA ASN A 374 -18.83 38.90 69.82
C ASN A 374 -19.16 38.22 68.48
N GLU A 375 -19.70 38.95 67.51
CA GLU A 375 -19.95 38.44 66.16
C GLU A 375 -18.65 38.14 65.39
N ILE A 376 -17.64 39.00 65.50
CA ILE A 376 -16.30 38.75 64.92
C ILE A 376 -15.71 37.45 65.50
N ILE A 377 -15.80 37.26 66.83
CA ILE A 377 -15.31 36.05 67.48
C ILE A 377 -16.11 34.82 67.02
N ARG A 378 -17.44 34.92 66.90
CA ARG A 378 -18.29 33.83 66.43
C ARG A 378 -17.90 33.38 65.03
N ILE A 379 -17.80 34.31 64.07
CA ILE A 379 -17.43 34.03 62.68
C ILE A 379 -16.03 33.40 62.62
N HIS A 380 -15.07 33.92 63.39
CA HIS A 380 -13.72 33.37 63.46
C HIS A 380 -13.71 31.94 64.01
N ASN A 381 -14.42 31.68 65.09
CA ASN A 381 -14.50 30.34 65.68
C ASN A 381 -15.21 29.34 64.74
N GLU A 382 -16.22 29.77 63.98
CA GLU A 382 -16.84 28.95 62.93
C GLU A 382 -15.86 28.62 61.81
N ASP A 383 -15.00 29.57 61.42
CA ASP A 383 -13.93 29.32 60.45
C ASP A 383 -12.87 28.33 60.97
N VAL A 384 -12.54 28.39 62.27
CA VAL A 384 -11.64 27.43 62.95
C VAL A 384 -12.25 26.04 62.96
N ASP A 385 -13.50 25.91 63.41
CA ASP A 385 -14.19 24.61 63.53
C ASP A 385 -14.35 23.93 62.16
N ASN A 386 -14.53 24.72 61.09
CA ASN A 386 -14.71 24.24 59.71
C ASN A 386 -13.44 24.34 58.85
N ILE A 387 -12.26 24.50 59.44
CA ILE A 387 -11.03 24.80 58.69
C ILE A 387 -10.74 23.81 57.54
N LYS A 388 -10.97 22.51 57.76
CA LYS A 388 -10.76 21.48 56.73
C LYS A 388 -11.73 21.61 55.55
N LEU A 389 -13.00 21.91 55.84
CA LEU A 389 -14.02 22.12 54.81
C LEU A 389 -13.68 23.38 54.00
N ASN A 390 -13.35 24.47 54.68
CA ASN A 390 -12.94 25.73 54.09
C ASN A 390 -11.69 25.60 53.19
N GLN A 391 -10.71 24.79 53.61
CA GLN A 391 -9.52 24.45 52.82
C GLN A 391 -9.86 23.65 51.56
N GLN A 392 -10.79 22.69 51.66
CA GLN A 392 -11.27 21.92 50.51
C GLN A 392 -12.05 22.80 49.53
N GLU A 393 -12.98 23.63 50.02
CA GLU A 393 -13.72 24.58 49.18
C GLU A 393 -12.78 25.55 48.47
N LEU A 394 -11.75 26.06 49.15
CA LEU A 394 -10.74 26.92 48.52
C LEU A 394 -9.98 26.18 47.41
N THR A 395 -9.64 24.90 47.63
CA THR A 395 -9.00 24.07 46.61
C THR A 395 -9.91 23.91 45.38
N ASP A 396 -11.20 23.68 45.59
CA ASP A 396 -12.19 23.58 44.51
C ASP A 396 -12.37 24.91 43.77
N GLU A 397 -12.36 26.04 44.48
CA GLU A 397 -12.38 27.38 43.86
C GLU A 397 -11.15 27.66 43.00
N ILE A 398 -9.96 27.20 43.43
CA ILE A 398 -8.73 27.30 42.62
C ILE A 398 -8.88 26.50 41.32
N TRP A 399 -9.38 25.27 41.41
CA TRP A 399 -9.64 24.46 40.22
C TRP A 399 -10.59 25.14 39.24
N LYS A 400 -11.69 25.71 39.75
CA LYS A 400 -12.66 26.45 38.93
C LYS A 400 -12.08 27.71 38.32
N TYR A 401 -11.25 28.44 39.07
CA TYR A 401 -10.54 29.62 38.54
C TYR A 401 -9.61 29.25 37.40
N ILE A 402 -8.74 28.25 37.58
CA ILE A 402 -7.82 27.80 36.53
C ILE A 402 -8.61 27.32 35.30
N SER A 403 -9.66 26.52 35.51
CA SER A 403 -10.53 26.01 34.42
C SER A 403 -11.14 27.15 33.61
N HIS A 404 -11.59 28.22 34.28
CA HIS A 404 -12.10 29.42 33.60
C HIS A 404 -11.04 30.13 32.76
N GLN A 405 -9.79 30.26 33.25
CA GLN A 405 -8.70 30.90 32.51
C GLN A 405 -8.29 30.14 31.24
N VAL A 406 -8.42 28.81 31.24
CA VAL A 406 -8.06 27.97 30.07
C VAL A 406 -9.26 27.54 29.23
N LYS A 407 -10.47 28.00 29.56
CA LYS A 407 -11.73 27.56 28.93
C LYS A 407 -11.70 27.63 27.40
N ASP A 408 -11.32 28.78 26.86
CA ASP A 408 -11.29 29.01 25.40
C ASP A 408 -10.23 28.16 24.70
N LYS A 409 -9.08 27.94 25.37
CA LYS A 409 -8.02 27.06 24.87
C LYS A 409 -8.47 25.60 24.83
N ILE A 410 -9.14 25.11 25.88
CA ILE A 410 -9.68 23.75 25.94
C ILE A 410 -10.76 23.57 24.86
N ASN A 411 -11.68 24.53 24.71
CA ASN A 411 -12.76 24.45 23.74
C ASN A 411 -12.25 24.48 22.29
N SER A 412 -11.33 25.39 21.98
CA SER A 412 -10.71 25.46 20.65
C SER A 412 -9.91 24.19 20.33
N PHE A 413 -9.17 23.64 21.30
CA PHE A 413 -8.49 22.35 21.15
C PHE A 413 -9.48 21.21 20.84
N LYS A 414 -10.60 21.10 21.59
CA LYS A 414 -11.62 20.06 21.35
C LYS A 414 -12.18 20.14 19.94
N ILE A 415 -12.59 21.32 19.48
CA ILE A 415 -13.15 21.52 18.14
C ILE A 415 -12.14 21.09 17.07
N ASN A 416 -10.88 21.53 17.21
CA ASN A 416 -9.82 21.18 16.26
C ASN A 416 -9.49 19.68 16.30
N ASN A 417 -9.44 19.08 17.49
CA ASN A 417 -9.14 17.66 17.69
C ASN A 417 -10.25 16.77 17.09
N ASP A 418 -11.51 17.15 17.26
CA ASP A 418 -12.65 16.46 16.68
C ASP A 418 -12.65 16.58 15.16
N SER A 419 -12.40 17.78 14.62
CA SER A 419 -12.26 18.02 13.17
C SER A 419 -11.14 17.15 12.57
N ASN A 420 -9.94 17.20 13.16
CA ASN A 420 -8.80 16.40 12.73
C ASN A 420 -9.11 14.89 12.84
N SER A 421 -9.80 14.45 13.90
CA SER A 421 -10.16 13.03 14.05
C SER A 421 -11.13 12.55 12.97
N LYS A 422 -12.10 13.38 12.56
CA LYS A 422 -13.02 13.09 11.46
C LYS A 422 -12.26 13.00 10.13
N GLN A 423 -11.31 13.89 9.90
CA GLN A 423 -10.52 13.88 8.67
C GLN A 423 -9.54 12.69 8.61
N ILE A 424 -8.93 12.29 9.73
CA ILE A 424 -8.15 11.04 9.80
C ILE A 424 -9.02 9.82 9.44
N LYS A 425 -10.24 9.72 10.01
CA LYS A 425 -11.17 8.62 9.67
C LYS A 425 -11.56 8.62 8.18
N LYS A 426 -11.73 9.80 7.59
CA LYS A 426 -11.99 9.94 6.14
C LYS A 426 -10.81 9.42 5.33
N LEU A 427 -9.58 9.82 5.66
CA LEU A 427 -8.36 9.32 5.01
C LEU A 427 -8.20 7.81 5.16
N ASP A 428 -8.51 7.24 6.33
CA ASP A 428 -8.52 5.78 6.52
C ASP A 428 -9.50 5.07 5.59
N THR A 429 -10.67 5.65 5.38
CA THR A 429 -11.68 5.10 4.47
C THR A 429 -11.19 5.20 3.01
N GLU A 430 -10.60 6.34 2.62
CA GLU A 430 -10.03 6.54 1.28
C GLU A 430 -8.86 5.57 1.01
N ILE A 431 -7.93 5.39 1.95
CA ILE A 431 -6.83 4.44 1.84
C ILE A 431 -7.37 3.03 1.64
N LYS A 432 -8.38 2.63 2.42
CA LYS A 432 -8.98 1.30 2.29
C LYS A 432 -9.60 1.08 0.91
N VAL A 433 -10.31 2.07 0.36
CA VAL A 433 -10.87 2.00 -0.99
C VAL A 433 -9.77 1.78 -2.03
N PHE A 434 -8.64 2.48 -1.92
CA PHE A 434 -7.50 2.26 -2.82
C PHE A 434 -6.81 0.91 -2.60
N GLU A 435 -6.69 0.43 -1.35
CA GLU A 435 -6.14 -0.89 -1.06
C GLU A 435 -7.03 -2.01 -1.64
N ASP A 436 -8.36 -1.89 -1.51
CA ASP A 436 -9.33 -2.80 -2.12
C ASP A 436 -9.24 -2.76 -3.66
N ALA A 437 -9.14 -1.57 -4.27
CA ALA A 437 -8.96 -1.41 -5.72
C ALA A 437 -7.63 -2.05 -6.21
N LYS A 438 -6.55 -1.91 -5.45
CA LYS A 438 -5.27 -2.57 -5.74
C LYS A 438 -5.40 -4.09 -5.69
N ILE A 439 -6.13 -4.64 -4.72
CA ILE A 439 -6.36 -6.08 -4.62
C ILE A 439 -7.16 -6.58 -5.83
N ASP A 440 -8.18 -5.83 -6.26
CA ASP A 440 -8.99 -6.14 -7.44
C ASP A 440 -8.14 -6.15 -8.72
N SER A 441 -7.36 -5.09 -8.99
CA SER A 441 -6.45 -5.04 -10.15
C SER A 441 -5.42 -6.17 -10.14
N ASN A 442 -4.82 -6.49 -8.99
CA ASN A 442 -3.89 -7.62 -8.89
C ASN A 442 -4.56 -8.98 -9.14
N SER A 443 -5.83 -9.12 -8.77
CA SER A 443 -6.61 -10.33 -9.02
C SER A 443 -6.88 -10.49 -10.52
N LYS A 444 -7.29 -9.40 -11.18
CA LYS A 444 -7.46 -9.35 -12.64
C LYS A 444 -6.16 -9.70 -13.37
N ILE A 445 -5.03 -9.10 -12.98
CA ILE A 445 -3.71 -9.40 -13.56
C ILE A 445 -3.42 -10.91 -13.48
N LYS A 446 -3.65 -11.54 -12.32
CA LYS A 446 -3.45 -13.00 -12.16
C LYS A 446 -4.37 -13.82 -13.04
N GLU A 447 -5.63 -13.41 -13.16
CA GLU A 447 -6.61 -14.06 -14.02
C GLU A 447 -6.17 -14.00 -15.49
N TRP A 448 -5.83 -12.81 -15.99
CA TRP A 448 -5.35 -12.60 -17.36
C TRP A 448 -4.02 -13.32 -17.63
N GLN A 449 -3.09 -13.32 -16.68
CA GLN A 449 -1.83 -14.10 -16.78
C GLN A 449 -2.08 -15.61 -16.85
N SER A 450 -3.11 -16.13 -16.19
CA SER A 450 -3.43 -17.56 -16.25
C SER A 450 -3.90 -18.01 -17.64
N GLN A 451 -4.40 -17.07 -18.47
CA GLN A 451 -4.85 -17.33 -19.83
C GLN A 451 -3.67 -17.45 -20.83
N THR A 452 -2.42 -17.13 -20.42
CA THR A 452 -1.22 -17.15 -21.30
C THR A 452 -0.23 -18.31 -20.98
N VAL A 453 -0.58 -19.27 -20.11
CA VAL A 453 0.33 -20.28 -19.49
C VAL A 453 0.72 -21.48 -20.39
N ASN A 454 0.33 -21.52 -21.66
CA ASN A 454 0.73 -22.64 -22.56
C ASN A 454 2.16 -22.51 -23.11
N THR A 455 2.82 -21.40 -22.76
CA THR A 455 4.14 -20.89 -23.19
C THR A 455 5.32 -21.80 -22.91
N GLN A 456 5.40 -22.26 -21.66
CA GLN A 456 6.58 -22.98 -21.17
C GLN A 456 6.71 -24.38 -21.76
N LYS A 457 5.59 -25.08 -21.99
CA LYS A 457 5.59 -26.46 -22.50
C LYS A 457 6.15 -26.56 -23.92
N ALA A 458 5.88 -25.56 -24.77
CA ALA A 458 6.46 -25.51 -26.12
C ALA A 458 7.98 -25.32 -26.07
N VAL A 459 8.45 -24.44 -25.18
CA VAL A 459 9.86 -24.14 -24.97
C VAL A 459 10.61 -25.35 -24.45
N ASP A 460 10.05 -26.04 -23.45
CA ASP A 460 10.63 -27.27 -22.91
C ASP A 460 10.76 -28.34 -23.99
N ASN A 461 9.73 -28.52 -24.84
CA ASN A 461 9.78 -29.46 -25.95
C ASN A 461 10.86 -29.10 -27.00
N ILE A 462 11.07 -27.81 -27.30
CA ILE A 462 12.12 -27.37 -28.23
C ILE A 462 13.49 -27.67 -27.64
N ASN A 463 13.72 -27.29 -26.38
CA ASN A 463 14.98 -27.54 -25.69
C ASN A 463 15.29 -29.05 -25.59
N ASP A 464 14.28 -29.87 -25.33
CA ASP A 464 14.40 -31.33 -25.35
C ASP A 464 14.85 -31.88 -26.71
N LEU A 465 14.32 -31.33 -27.81
CA LEU A 465 14.67 -31.74 -29.16
C LEU A 465 16.08 -31.26 -29.55
N LEU A 466 16.50 -30.07 -29.09
CA LEU A 466 17.87 -29.58 -29.25
C LEU A 466 18.87 -30.51 -28.54
N LEU A 467 18.61 -30.84 -27.27
CA LEU A 467 19.47 -31.74 -26.47
C LEU A 467 19.59 -33.14 -27.08
N LYS A 468 18.49 -33.72 -27.55
CA LYS A 468 18.49 -35.05 -28.22
C LYS A 468 19.32 -35.10 -29.51
N ASN A 469 19.64 -33.94 -30.09
CA ASN A 469 20.46 -33.81 -31.29
C ASN A 469 21.86 -33.23 -31.00
N ASN A 470 22.32 -33.26 -29.75
CA ASN A 470 23.62 -32.75 -29.30
C ASN A 470 23.83 -31.23 -29.53
N PHE A 471 22.76 -30.44 -29.65
CA PHE A 471 22.85 -28.97 -29.59
C PHE A 471 22.79 -28.52 -28.13
N THR A 472 23.97 -28.43 -27.48
CA THR A 472 24.10 -27.98 -26.08
C THR A 472 24.58 -26.54 -25.95
N GLY A 473 25.08 -25.92 -27.03
CA GLY A 473 25.65 -24.56 -26.99
C GLY A 473 24.64 -23.42 -26.82
N PHE A 474 23.33 -23.70 -26.93
CA PHE A 474 22.27 -22.72 -26.73
C PHE A 474 20.94 -23.39 -26.34
N LYS A 475 20.06 -22.63 -25.69
CA LYS A 475 18.69 -23.02 -25.33
C LYS A 475 17.75 -21.82 -25.38
N ILE A 476 16.44 -22.07 -25.40
CA ILE A 476 15.42 -21.02 -25.22
C ILE A 476 15.10 -20.91 -23.73
N GLU A 477 15.16 -19.71 -23.17
CA GLU A 477 14.92 -19.49 -21.74
C GLU A 477 14.03 -18.26 -21.50
N LYS A 478 13.33 -18.28 -20.36
CA LYS A 478 12.44 -17.22 -19.92
C LYS A 478 13.25 -16.07 -19.31
N ASN A 479 12.94 -14.85 -19.68
CA ASN A 479 13.40 -13.63 -19.03
C ASN A 479 12.20 -12.89 -18.44
N GLU A 480 12.22 -12.69 -17.12
CA GLU A 480 11.22 -11.94 -16.39
C GLU A 480 11.58 -10.46 -16.46
N SER A 481 10.97 -9.73 -17.40
CA SER A 481 11.14 -8.28 -17.51
C SER A 481 10.39 -7.54 -16.40
N GLU A 482 10.73 -6.25 -16.17
CA GLU A 482 10.24 -5.36 -15.09
C GLU A 482 8.70 -5.28 -14.95
N ASN A 483 7.94 -5.75 -15.95
CA ASN A 483 6.47 -5.70 -15.99
C ASN A 483 5.78 -7.07 -15.84
N ASN A 484 6.47 -8.13 -15.40
CA ASN A 484 5.96 -9.52 -15.32
C ASN A 484 5.43 -10.11 -16.64
N ILE A 485 5.75 -9.49 -17.78
CA ILE A 485 5.51 -10.07 -19.10
C ILE A 485 6.61 -11.08 -19.36
N THR A 486 6.20 -12.33 -19.56
CA THR A 486 7.09 -13.48 -19.81
C THR A 486 7.62 -13.40 -21.23
N LYS A 487 8.92 -13.13 -21.38
CA LYS A 487 9.60 -13.08 -22.68
C LYS A 487 10.56 -14.24 -22.84
N TYR A 488 10.73 -14.74 -24.07
CA TYR A 488 11.64 -15.86 -24.37
C TYR A 488 12.79 -15.42 -25.26
N TYR A 489 14.00 -15.82 -24.88
CA TYR A 489 15.25 -15.51 -25.58
C TYR A 489 16.05 -16.77 -25.83
N ILE A 490 16.83 -16.77 -26.91
CA ILE A 490 17.87 -17.78 -27.14
C ILE A 490 19.10 -17.33 -26.37
N LEU A 491 19.57 -18.16 -25.43
CA LEU A 491 20.73 -17.92 -24.58
C LEU A 491 21.78 -19.00 -24.78
N ARG A 492 23.06 -18.63 -24.65
CA ARG A 492 24.17 -19.58 -24.47
C ARG A 492 24.31 -19.92 -22.97
N GLU A 493 24.95 -21.05 -22.64
CA GLU A 493 25.08 -21.53 -21.25
C GLU A 493 25.68 -20.48 -20.28
N ASP A 494 26.51 -19.55 -20.77
CA ASP A 494 27.22 -18.55 -19.97
C ASP A 494 26.62 -17.12 -20.01
N GLU A 495 25.49 -16.90 -20.69
CA GLU A 495 24.92 -15.56 -20.89
C GLU A 495 23.57 -15.35 -20.19
N THR A 496 23.47 -14.28 -19.40
CA THR A 496 22.26 -13.90 -18.66
C THR A 496 21.44 -12.79 -19.34
N SER A 497 21.90 -12.23 -20.46
CA SER A 497 21.18 -11.18 -21.21
C SER A 497 21.25 -11.41 -22.73
N GLY A 498 20.10 -11.72 -23.34
CA GLY A 498 19.96 -12.18 -24.72
C GLY A 498 20.03 -11.11 -25.81
N ASN A 499 21.18 -10.46 -25.98
CA ASN A 499 21.38 -9.64 -27.19
C ASN A 499 22.05 -10.45 -28.31
N HIS A 500 21.21 -10.90 -29.25
CA HIS A 500 21.57 -11.39 -30.59
C HIS A 500 22.29 -12.75 -30.71
N VAL A 501 22.07 -13.68 -29.77
CA VAL A 501 22.63 -15.04 -29.86
C VAL A 501 22.31 -15.72 -31.19
N PHE A 502 21.08 -15.59 -31.70
CA PHE A 502 20.66 -16.19 -32.98
C PHE A 502 21.57 -15.80 -34.17
N LYS A 503 22.04 -14.54 -34.22
CA LYS A 503 22.91 -14.07 -35.31
C LYS A 503 24.30 -14.71 -35.29
N THR A 504 24.73 -15.21 -34.13
CA THR A 504 26.03 -15.83 -33.90
C THR A 504 26.06 -17.34 -34.15
N LEU A 505 24.90 -17.96 -34.34
CA LEU A 505 24.77 -19.39 -34.64
C LEU A 505 25.25 -19.69 -36.07
N SER A 506 25.64 -20.92 -36.35
CA SER A 506 25.88 -21.41 -37.70
C SER A 506 24.58 -21.45 -38.53
N GLU A 507 24.69 -21.44 -39.86
CA GLU A 507 23.50 -21.51 -40.73
C GLU A 507 22.67 -22.78 -40.49
N GLY A 508 23.31 -23.91 -40.22
CA GLY A 508 22.64 -25.16 -39.86
C GLY A 508 21.87 -25.06 -38.54
N GLU A 509 22.47 -24.47 -37.49
CA GLU A 509 21.82 -24.24 -36.18
C GLU A 509 20.63 -23.29 -36.28
N LYS A 510 20.77 -22.18 -37.01
CA LYS A 510 19.70 -21.21 -37.25
C LYS A 510 18.49 -21.87 -37.91
N ASN A 511 18.75 -22.62 -38.97
CA ASN A 511 17.68 -23.31 -39.70
C ASN A 511 17.04 -24.41 -38.84
N PHE A 512 17.83 -25.11 -38.01
CA PHE A 512 17.32 -26.17 -37.14
C PHE A 512 16.40 -25.64 -36.03
N ILE A 513 16.84 -24.63 -35.26
CA ILE A 513 16.00 -24.07 -34.19
C ILE A 513 14.74 -23.41 -34.77
N ALA A 514 14.84 -22.74 -35.92
CA ALA A 514 13.69 -22.17 -36.60
C ALA A 514 12.71 -23.27 -37.06
N PHE A 515 13.21 -24.39 -37.56
CA PHE A 515 12.38 -25.54 -37.90
C PHE A 515 11.71 -26.17 -36.68
N LEU A 516 12.41 -26.31 -35.55
CA LEU A 516 11.81 -26.81 -34.31
C LEU A 516 10.70 -25.89 -33.78
N TYR A 517 10.92 -24.59 -33.89
CA TYR A 517 9.92 -23.58 -33.57
C TYR A 517 8.68 -23.71 -34.48
N PHE A 518 8.87 -23.81 -35.79
CA PHE A 518 7.80 -24.10 -36.75
C PHE A 518 7.09 -25.44 -36.49
N TYR A 519 7.84 -26.47 -36.10
CA TYR A 519 7.31 -27.77 -35.76
C TYR A 519 6.38 -27.70 -34.54
N GLN A 520 6.70 -26.91 -33.51
CA GLN A 520 5.77 -26.67 -32.39
C GLN A 520 4.51 -25.91 -32.82
N LEU A 521 4.64 -24.90 -33.69
CA LEU A 521 3.48 -24.21 -34.27
C LEU A 521 2.55 -25.17 -35.02
N CYS A 522 3.11 -26.14 -35.74
CA CYS A 522 2.34 -27.16 -36.45
C CYS A 522 1.61 -28.11 -35.49
N LEU A 523 2.23 -28.49 -34.37
CA LEU A 523 1.62 -29.37 -33.38
C LEU A 523 0.45 -28.70 -32.67
N GLY A 524 0.52 -27.39 -32.42
CA GLY A 524 -0.42 -26.70 -31.54
C GLY A 524 -0.24 -27.24 -30.12
N THR A 525 0.51 -26.55 -29.27
CA THR A 525 0.61 -26.94 -27.87
C THR A 525 -0.77 -26.78 -27.23
N ASN A 526 -1.53 -27.87 -27.19
CA ASN A 526 -2.84 -28.06 -26.55
C ASN A 526 -3.64 -26.77 -26.38
N ASP A 527 -4.19 -26.25 -27.48
CA ASP A 527 -5.12 -25.13 -27.45
C ASP A 527 -6.24 -25.40 -26.44
N THR A 528 -6.35 -24.53 -25.44
CA THR A 528 -7.57 -24.37 -24.67
C THR A 528 -8.64 -23.83 -25.61
N GLU A 529 -9.44 -24.75 -26.14
CA GLU A 529 -10.82 -24.57 -26.64
C GLU A 529 -11.11 -23.57 -27.79
N ASN A 530 -10.18 -22.80 -28.35
CA ASN A 530 -10.58 -21.70 -29.27
C ASN A 530 -9.90 -21.58 -30.65
N SER A 531 -8.96 -22.43 -31.06
CA SER A 531 -8.56 -22.51 -32.47
C SER A 531 -9.30 -23.63 -33.18
N THR A 532 -10.40 -23.30 -33.85
CA THR A 532 -11.20 -24.27 -34.65
C THR A 532 -10.67 -24.48 -36.06
N LYS A 533 -9.62 -23.74 -36.47
CA LYS A 533 -9.11 -23.76 -37.83
C LYS A 533 -8.14 -24.91 -38.05
N LYS A 534 -8.22 -25.55 -39.22
CA LYS A 534 -7.27 -26.57 -39.62
C LYS A 534 -6.07 -25.99 -40.36
N LYS A 535 -4.91 -26.55 -40.12
CA LYS A 535 -3.62 -26.07 -40.60
C LYS A 535 -3.24 -26.71 -41.93
N ILE A 536 -2.85 -25.88 -42.87
CA ILE A 536 -2.19 -26.24 -44.13
C ILE A 536 -0.71 -25.86 -43.98
N ILE A 537 0.17 -26.85 -43.95
CA ILE A 537 1.61 -26.59 -43.77
C ILE A 537 2.33 -26.59 -45.11
N VAL A 538 3.24 -25.64 -45.29
CA VAL A 538 4.09 -25.51 -46.46
C VAL A 538 5.53 -25.40 -46.01
N ILE A 539 6.38 -26.32 -46.41
CA ILE A 539 7.76 -26.43 -45.96
C ILE A 539 8.67 -26.29 -47.17
N ASP A 540 9.35 -25.15 -47.30
CA ASP A 540 10.32 -24.87 -48.36
C ASP A 540 11.74 -25.11 -47.87
N ASP A 541 12.31 -26.21 -48.37
CA ASP A 541 13.70 -26.60 -48.22
C ASP A 541 14.26 -26.57 -46.79
N PRO A 542 13.71 -27.40 -45.88
CA PRO A 542 13.97 -27.29 -44.45
C PRO A 542 15.37 -27.75 -44.02
N VAL A 543 16.22 -28.16 -44.96
CA VAL A 543 17.52 -28.80 -44.70
C VAL A 543 18.70 -28.12 -45.38
N SER A 544 18.59 -26.81 -45.65
CA SER A 544 19.70 -26.04 -46.22
C SER A 544 20.91 -26.01 -45.27
N SER A 545 22.11 -26.33 -45.78
CA SER A 545 23.38 -26.24 -45.04
C SER A 545 23.47 -27.06 -43.74
N MET A 546 22.72 -28.18 -43.67
CA MET A 546 22.71 -29.10 -42.53
C MET A 546 23.59 -30.33 -42.77
N ASP A 547 24.09 -30.94 -41.69
CA ASP A 547 24.74 -32.25 -41.75
C ASP A 547 23.73 -33.39 -41.97
N SER A 548 24.24 -34.61 -42.22
CA SER A 548 23.41 -35.78 -42.50
C SER A 548 22.55 -36.23 -41.31
N GLN A 549 22.99 -35.97 -40.07
CA GLN A 549 22.26 -36.33 -38.85
C GLN A 549 21.04 -35.43 -38.65
N VAL A 550 21.23 -34.11 -38.75
CA VAL A 550 20.17 -33.12 -38.64
C VAL A 550 19.15 -33.30 -39.77
N LEU A 551 19.63 -33.56 -41.00
CA LEU A 551 18.76 -33.87 -42.14
C LEU A 551 17.84 -35.06 -41.86
N PHE A 552 18.39 -36.16 -41.33
CA PHE A 552 17.60 -37.34 -40.95
C PHE A 552 16.56 -37.01 -39.87
N PHE A 553 16.93 -36.18 -38.89
CA PHE A 553 16.02 -35.77 -37.82
C PHE A 553 14.87 -34.90 -38.33
N VAL A 554 15.16 -33.88 -39.14
CA VAL A 554 14.14 -33.04 -39.79
C VAL A 554 13.19 -33.88 -40.64
N SER A 555 13.73 -34.83 -41.42
CA SER A 555 12.92 -35.79 -42.20
C SER A 555 11.97 -36.59 -41.30
N THR A 556 12.46 -37.05 -40.14
CA THR A 556 11.69 -37.81 -39.17
C THR A 556 10.58 -36.97 -38.52
N LEU A 557 10.87 -35.71 -38.18
CA LEU A 557 9.88 -34.79 -37.61
C LEU A 557 8.77 -34.46 -38.61
N ILE A 558 9.11 -34.16 -39.87
CA ILE A 558 8.11 -33.90 -40.91
C ILE A 558 7.21 -35.13 -41.08
N ARG A 559 7.79 -36.33 -41.07
CA ARG A 559 7.03 -37.58 -41.13
C ARG A 559 6.09 -37.78 -39.94
N LYS A 560 6.47 -37.32 -38.75
CA LYS A 560 5.56 -37.32 -37.59
C LYS A 560 4.39 -36.37 -37.79
N LEU A 561 4.61 -35.20 -38.40
CA LEU A 561 3.53 -34.26 -38.73
C LEU A 561 2.54 -34.87 -39.74
N ILE A 562 3.05 -35.47 -40.81
CA ILE A 562 2.23 -36.01 -41.91
C ILE A 562 1.78 -37.47 -41.69
N ALA A 563 2.01 -38.04 -40.50
CA ALA A 563 1.68 -39.43 -40.22
C ALA A 563 0.15 -39.69 -40.28
N PRO A 564 -0.30 -40.79 -40.90
CA PRO A 564 -1.72 -41.14 -40.93
C PRO A 564 -2.23 -41.67 -39.57
N LYS A 565 -3.49 -41.36 -39.24
CA LYS A 565 -4.18 -41.84 -38.04
C LYS A 565 -4.52 -43.32 -38.18
N GLY A 566 -3.80 -44.20 -37.48
CA GLY A 566 -3.99 -45.65 -37.52
C GLY A 566 -2.83 -46.43 -38.15
N GLY A 567 -1.76 -45.76 -38.59
CA GLY A 567 -0.55 -46.40 -39.12
C GLY A 567 -0.57 -46.61 -40.63
N VAL A 568 0.36 -47.42 -41.15
CA VAL A 568 0.51 -47.67 -42.59
C VAL A 568 -0.75 -48.35 -43.14
N GLY A 569 -1.50 -47.66 -44.00
CA GLY A 569 -2.77 -48.14 -44.55
C GLY A 569 -4.01 -47.84 -43.70
N GLY A 570 -3.85 -47.20 -42.54
CA GLY A 570 -4.95 -46.78 -41.67
C GLY A 570 -5.32 -45.30 -41.88
N GLY A 571 -6.53 -45.05 -42.38
CA GLY A 571 -7.19 -43.73 -42.37
C GLY A 571 -6.77 -42.74 -43.48
N LYS A 572 -7.72 -41.87 -43.88
CA LYS A 572 -7.50 -40.73 -44.79
C LYS A 572 -7.20 -39.41 -44.04
N ILE A 573 -6.89 -39.47 -42.74
CA ILE A 573 -6.78 -38.30 -41.86
C ILE A 573 -5.44 -38.32 -41.14
N PHE A 574 -4.83 -37.15 -40.93
CA PHE A 574 -3.59 -37.01 -40.19
C PHE A 574 -3.75 -37.42 -38.72
N LYS A 575 -2.68 -37.94 -38.12
CA LYS A 575 -2.63 -38.22 -36.68
C LYS A 575 -2.80 -36.94 -35.86
N ASN A 576 -2.26 -35.83 -36.35
CA ASN A 576 -2.58 -34.49 -35.85
C ASN A 576 -3.91 -34.06 -36.50
N GLU A 577 -4.99 -34.03 -35.72
CA GLU A 577 -6.33 -33.70 -36.21
C GLU A 577 -6.47 -32.24 -36.67
N ASN A 578 -5.57 -31.37 -36.18
CA ASN A 578 -5.51 -29.97 -36.56
C ASN A 578 -4.83 -29.76 -37.92
N LEU A 579 -4.23 -30.79 -38.54
CA LEU A 579 -3.61 -30.67 -39.86
C LEU A 579 -4.61 -31.11 -40.95
N GLU A 580 -4.77 -30.30 -42.01
CA GLU A 580 -5.63 -30.65 -43.15
C GLU A 580 -4.83 -31.04 -44.40
N GLN A 581 -3.68 -30.40 -44.65
CA GLN A 581 -2.86 -30.59 -45.85
C GLN A 581 -1.39 -30.21 -45.62
N ALA A 582 -0.48 -30.83 -46.38
CA ALA A 582 0.97 -30.57 -46.32
C ALA A 582 1.60 -30.43 -47.71
N PHE A 583 2.48 -29.45 -47.87
CA PHE A 583 3.29 -29.19 -49.06
C PHE A 583 4.77 -29.21 -48.67
N ILE A 584 5.56 -30.10 -49.25
CA ILE A 584 6.99 -30.24 -48.95
C ILE A 584 7.77 -29.98 -50.24
N LEU A 585 8.54 -28.91 -50.24
CA LEU A 585 9.35 -28.47 -51.37
C LEU A 585 10.83 -28.64 -51.01
N THR A 586 11.62 -29.23 -51.89
CA THR A 586 13.06 -29.40 -51.63
C THR A 586 13.87 -29.57 -52.90
N HIS A 587 15.15 -29.23 -52.81
CA HIS A 587 16.14 -29.55 -53.83
C HIS A 587 17.05 -30.72 -53.46
N ASN A 588 17.02 -31.15 -52.20
CA ASN A 588 17.90 -32.19 -51.69
C ASN A 588 17.29 -33.57 -51.98
N SER A 589 17.96 -34.36 -52.83
CA SER A 589 17.48 -35.67 -53.27
C SER A 589 17.44 -36.69 -52.13
N TYR A 590 18.40 -36.66 -51.20
CA TYR A 590 18.45 -37.55 -50.05
C TYR A 590 17.29 -37.25 -49.08
N PHE A 591 17.09 -35.98 -48.73
CA PHE A 591 15.95 -35.55 -47.92
C PHE A 591 14.62 -35.87 -48.58
N PHE A 592 14.47 -35.58 -49.89
CA PHE A 592 13.28 -35.93 -50.64
C PHE A 592 13.00 -37.43 -50.54
N LYS A 593 14.00 -38.28 -50.78
CA LYS A 593 13.86 -39.74 -50.66
C LYS A 593 13.45 -40.15 -49.26
N GLU A 594 14.14 -39.64 -48.23
CA GLU A 594 13.85 -39.98 -46.84
C GLU A 594 12.45 -39.55 -46.41
N VAL A 595 12.00 -38.35 -46.77
CA VAL A 595 10.67 -37.85 -46.39
C VAL A 595 9.57 -38.50 -47.22
N SER A 596 9.78 -38.79 -48.50
CA SER A 596 8.77 -39.34 -49.42
C SER A 596 8.69 -40.87 -49.50
N PHE A 597 9.66 -41.60 -48.91
CA PHE A 597 9.78 -43.05 -49.00
C PHE A 597 8.45 -43.80 -48.73
N TYR A 598 7.87 -44.37 -49.79
CA TYR A 598 6.51 -44.89 -49.85
C TYR A 598 6.25 -46.14 -49.00
N GLN A 599 7.31 -46.87 -48.63
CA GLN A 599 7.21 -48.06 -47.77
C GLN A 599 7.10 -47.72 -46.27
N ARG A 600 7.21 -46.43 -45.90
CA ARG A 600 7.05 -45.94 -44.53
C ARG A 600 5.84 -44.99 -44.45
N LEU A 601 5.03 -45.13 -43.39
CA LEU A 601 3.99 -44.21 -42.85
C LEU A 601 3.52 -43.04 -43.75
N ILE A 602 3.06 -43.31 -44.97
CA ILE A 602 2.55 -42.30 -45.91
C ILE A 602 1.28 -42.85 -46.58
N TYR A 603 0.35 -41.95 -46.93
CA TYR A 603 -0.87 -42.29 -47.67
C TYR A 603 -0.53 -42.81 -49.07
N LYS A 604 -1.05 -43.96 -49.48
CA LYS A 604 -0.81 -44.48 -50.83
C LYS A 604 -1.53 -43.65 -51.90
N ASP A 605 -2.79 -43.31 -51.66
CA ASP A 605 -3.67 -42.67 -52.66
C ASP A 605 -3.89 -41.16 -52.43
N GLU A 606 -3.30 -40.58 -51.38
CA GLU A 606 -3.47 -39.17 -50.99
C GLU A 606 -2.13 -38.40 -51.03
N VAL A 607 -1.24 -38.79 -51.94
CA VAL A 607 0.06 -38.14 -52.16
C VAL A 607 0.24 -37.73 -53.61
N LEU A 608 0.79 -36.55 -53.80
CA LEU A 608 1.15 -36.02 -55.12
C LEU A 608 2.66 -35.81 -55.21
N PHE A 609 3.26 -36.21 -56.34
CA PHE A 609 4.69 -36.03 -56.62
C PHE A 609 4.89 -35.18 -57.87
N LYS A 610 5.45 -33.98 -57.70
CA LYS A 610 5.73 -33.04 -58.79
C LYS A 610 7.22 -32.76 -58.92
N LYS A 611 7.72 -32.75 -60.15
CA LYS A 611 9.06 -32.26 -60.49
C LYS A 611 8.98 -30.84 -61.00
N VAL A 612 9.68 -29.92 -60.33
CA VAL A 612 9.80 -28.51 -60.72
C VAL A 612 11.11 -28.33 -61.46
N SER A 613 11.05 -27.96 -62.73
CA SER A 613 12.22 -27.76 -63.58
C SER A 613 12.20 -26.37 -64.23
N LYS A 614 13.35 -25.91 -64.71
CA LYS A 614 13.48 -24.62 -65.41
C LYS A 614 14.06 -24.86 -66.78
N ARG A 615 13.33 -24.50 -67.84
CA ARG A 615 13.78 -24.57 -69.23
C ARG A 615 13.62 -23.18 -69.85
N ASN A 616 14.67 -22.67 -70.51
CA ASN A 616 14.66 -21.33 -71.14
C ASN A 616 14.17 -20.21 -70.20
N ASN A 617 14.63 -20.24 -68.95
CA ASN A 617 14.19 -19.32 -67.88
C ASN A 617 12.70 -19.36 -67.50
N LYS A 618 11.96 -20.36 -67.96
CA LYS A 618 10.56 -20.60 -67.60
C LYS A 618 10.44 -21.86 -66.73
N THR A 619 9.65 -21.78 -65.66
CA THR A 619 9.37 -22.93 -64.80
C THR A 619 8.34 -23.84 -65.43
N LEU A 620 8.59 -25.14 -65.38
CA LEU A 620 7.69 -26.21 -65.80
C LEU A 620 7.49 -27.19 -64.63
N ILE A 621 6.27 -27.67 -64.45
CA ILE A 621 5.92 -28.64 -63.40
C ILE A 621 5.38 -29.90 -64.08
N GLU A 622 6.05 -31.03 -63.85
CA GLU A 622 5.69 -32.33 -64.40
C GLU A 622 5.23 -33.26 -63.27
N ASP A 623 4.20 -34.07 -63.52
CA ASP A 623 3.88 -35.20 -62.65
C ASP A 623 4.88 -36.32 -62.88
N ILE A 624 5.48 -36.83 -61.81
CA ILE A 624 6.50 -37.88 -61.89
C ILE A 624 6.07 -39.18 -61.22
N GLY A 625 4.87 -39.23 -60.65
CA GLY A 625 4.45 -40.34 -59.78
C GLY A 625 5.45 -40.64 -58.66
N TYR A 626 5.24 -41.75 -57.96
CA TYR A 626 6.28 -42.28 -57.08
C TYR A 626 7.33 -43.00 -57.93
N SER A 627 8.38 -42.28 -58.34
CA SER A 627 9.56 -42.87 -58.96
C SER A 627 10.76 -42.74 -58.01
N ASN A 628 11.50 -43.83 -57.82
CA ASN A 628 12.79 -43.81 -57.13
C ASN A 628 13.79 -43.02 -58.00
N ILE A 629 13.75 -41.68 -57.90
CA ILE A 629 14.75 -40.82 -58.54
C ILE A 629 16.04 -40.95 -57.73
N ASN A 630 16.81 -41.98 -58.02
CA ASN A 630 18.21 -42.10 -57.62
C ASN A 630 19.09 -42.06 -58.87
N ASP A 631 20.39 -41.81 -58.67
CA ASP A 631 21.35 -41.64 -59.77
C ASP A 631 21.39 -42.87 -60.69
N TYR A 632 21.20 -44.07 -60.13
CA TYR A 632 21.13 -45.32 -60.89
C TYR A 632 19.91 -45.39 -61.83
N GLY A 633 18.72 -45.04 -61.33
CA GLY A 633 17.49 -45.00 -62.14
C GLY A 633 17.51 -43.92 -63.22
N LEU A 634 18.22 -42.80 -62.99
CA LEU A 634 18.43 -41.77 -64.01
C LEU A 634 19.24 -42.29 -65.20
N LEU A 635 20.29 -43.09 -64.97
CA LEU A 635 21.08 -43.70 -66.05
C LEU A 635 20.19 -44.55 -66.98
N TRP A 636 19.35 -45.41 -66.40
CA TRP A 636 18.41 -46.24 -67.16
C TRP A 636 17.40 -45.39 -67.95
N ARG A 637 16.92 -44.29 -67.36
CA ARG A 637 16.04 -43.34 -68.05
C ARG A 637 16.74 -42.65 -69.23
N GLU A 638 18.00 -42.27 -69.09
CA GLU A 638 18.77 -41.66 -70.20
C GLU A 638 18.96 -42.64 -71.36
N VAL A 639 19.30 -43.90 -71.06
CA VAL A 639 19.36 -44.97 -72.08
C VAL A 639 18.02 -45.12 -72.81
N LYS A 640 16.89 -45.11 -72.09
CA LYS A 640 15.54 -45.19 -72.67
C LYS A 640 15.16 -43.98 -73.53
N LEU A 641 15.52 -42.76 -73.11
CA LEU A 641 15.11 -41.52 -73.76
C LEU A 641 15.99 -41.09 -74.93
N GLU A 642 17.21 -41.60 -75.02
CA GLU A 642 18.07 -41.37 -76.17
C GLU A 642 17.36 -41.93 -77.42
N ASN A 643 17.15 -41.12 -78.46
CA ASN A 643 16.35 -41.50 -79.64
C ASN A 643 17.17 -41.48 -80.94
N SER A 644 18.51 -41.52 -80.83
CA SER A 644 19.40 -41.62 -82.00
C SER A 644 19.25 -42.98 -82.67
N ASP A 645 19.14 -43.02 -84.00
CA ASP A 645 19.14 -44.28 -84.77
C ASP A 645 20.49 -45.00 -84.72
N LYS A 646 21.56 -44.24 -84.44
CA LYS A 646 22.95 -44.71 -84.34
C LYS A 646 23.45 -44.74 -82.89
N ILE A 647 24.46 -45.56 -82.63
CA ILE A 647 25.15 -45.60 -81.34
C ILE A 647 25.85 -44.25 -81.07
N THR A 648 25.64 -43.69 -79.88
CA THR A 648 26.33 -42.47 -79.41
C THR A 648 27.28 -42.80 -78.26
N ILE A 649 28.30 -41.96 -78.06
CA ILE A 649 29.21 -42.08 -76.91
C ILE A 649 28.44 -41.94 -75.59
N SER A 650 27.42 -41.08 -75.55
CA SER A 650 26.56 -40.87 -74.37
C SER A 650 25.81 -42.16 -73.98
N LEU A 651 25.24 -42.84 -74.98
CA LEU A 651 24.51 -44.10 -74.80
C LEU A 651 25.42 -45.16 -74.18
N LEU A 652 26.59 -45.39 -74.78
CA LEU A 652 27.55 -46.40 -74.32
C LEU A 652 28.08 -46.09 -72.91
N ASN A 653 28.35 -44.82 -72.59
CA ASN A 653 28.79 -44.40 -71.27
C ASN A 653 27.73 -44.64 -70.18
N ASN A 654 26.46 -44.36 -70.48
CA ASN A 654 25.37 -44.62 -69.55
C ASN A 654 25.15 -46.12 -69.33
N MET A 655 25.23 -46.94 -70.39
CA MET A 655 25.18 -48.39 -70.31
C MET A 655 26.34 -48.97 -69.49
N ARG A 656 27.57 -48.48 -69.68
CA ARG A 656 28.74 -48.83 -68.86
C ARG A 656 28.48 -48.54 -67.37
N ARG A 657 28.05 -47.31 -67.03
CA ARG A 657 27.80 -46.92 -65.63
C ARG A 657 26.68 -47.73 -64.98
N ILE A 658 25.68 -48.16 -65.76
CA ILE A 658 24.63 -49.09 -65.33
C ILE A 658 25.23 -50.45 -64.96
N ILE A 659 26.05 -51.02 -65.84
CA ILE A 659 26.72 -52.31 -65.63
C ILE A 659 27.63 -52.23 -64.40
N GLU A 660 28.44 -51.18 -64.29
CA GLU A 660 29.38 -50.97 -63.20
C GLU A 660 28.65 -50.79 -61.85
N SER A 661 27.62 -49.95 -61.80
CA SER A 661 26.84 -49.71 -60.58
C SER A 661 26.12 -50.98 -60.12
N TYR A 662 25.54 -51.74 -61.04
CA TYR A 662 24.88 -53.02 -60.72
C TYR A 662 25.89 -54.06 -60.25
N SER A 663 27.04 -54.15 -60.93
CA SER A 663 28.08 -55.12 -60.60
C SER A 663 28.74 -54.83 -59.26
N ASN A 664 28.96 -53.56 -58.92
CA ASN A 664 29.42 -53.13 -57.60
C ASN A 664 28.38 -53.47 -56.50
N PHE A 665 27.10 -53.20 -56.75
CA PHE A 665 26.03 -53.49 -55.80
C PHE A 665 25.89 -54.99 -55.50
N MET A 666 25.98 -55.83 -56.54
CA MET A 666 25.90 -57.29 -56.41
C MET A 666 27.22 -57.95 -55.95
N GLY A 667 28.31 -57.19 -55.85
CA GLY A 667 29.62 -57.70 -55.44
C GLY A 667 30.37 -58.49 -56.52
N TYR A 668 30.06 -58.30 -57.81
CA TYR A 668 30.78 -58.95 -58.92
C TYR A 668 32.15 -58.33 -59.19
N ILE A 669 32.40 -57.10 -58.72
CA ILE A 669 33.68 -56.37 -58.88
C ILE A 669 34.59 -56.64 -57.69
N SER A 670 35.00 -57.90 -57.56
CA SER A 670 36.15 -58.30 -56.74
C SER A 670 36.97 -59.32 -57.53
N GLY A 671 37.85 -58.83 -58.41
CA GLY A 671 38.88 -59.61 -59.13
C GLY A 671 38.44 -60.29 -60.44
N SER A 672 38.95 -59.82 -61.58
CA SER A 672 39.07 -60.49 -62.90
C SER A 672 37.85 -61.16 -63.59
N ASN A 673 36.63 -61.12 -63.05
CA ASN A 673 35.52 -61.94 -63.55
C ASN A 673 34.62 -61.35 -64.65
N LEU A 674 34.59 -60.03 -64.89
CA LEU A 674 33.76 -59.45 -65.97
C LEU A 674 34.33 -59.74 -67.37
N TRP A 675 35.65 -59.80 -67.52
CA TRP A 675 36.31 -60.22 -68.77
C TRP A 675 36.10 -61.71 -69.07
N ASN A 676 36.00 -62.55 -68.04
CA ASN A 676 35.62 -63.96 -68.21
C ASN A 676 34.17 -64.11 -68.68
N LEU A 677 33.30 -63.12 -68.45
CA LEU A 677 31.94 -63.14 -68.98
C LEU A 677 31.93 -62.99 -70.51
N LEU A 678 32.82 -62.17 -71.08
CA LEU A 678 32.97 -62.04 -72.54
C LEU A 678 33.33 -63.36 -73.20
N SER A 679 34.23 -64.15 -72.60
CA SER A 679 34.62 -65.45 -73.15
C SER A 679 33.52 -66.52 -73.04
N THR A 680 32.43 -66.25 -72.30
CA THR A 680 31.22 -67.08 -72.26
C THR A 680 30.11 -66.61 -73.20
N LEU A 681 30.34 -65.51 -73.93
CA LEU A 681 29.48 -65.07 -75.03
C LEU A 681 29.84 -65.89 -76.26
N ASP A 682 28.87 -66.61 -76.82
CA ASP A 682 29.02 -67.38 -78.05
C ASP A 682 28.87 -66.42 -79.26
N LEU A 683 29.74 -65.41 -79.30
CA LEU A 683 29.77 -64.34 -80.32
C LEU A 683 31.07 -64.45 -81.12
N ASP A 684 31.00 -64.15 -82.41
CA ASP A 684 32.19 -64.02 -83.26
C ASP A 684 33.04 -62.81 -82.78
N GLU A 685 34.35 -62.97 -82.62
CA GLU A 685 35.26 -61.90 -82.18
C GLU A 685 35.27 -60.70 -83.15
N GLU A 686 34.87 -60.93 -84.41
CA GLU A 686 34.72 -59.87 -85.42
C GLU A 686 33.30 -59.26 -85.48
N SER A 687 32.32 -59.80 -84.73
CA SER A 687 30.95 -59.29 -84.70
C SER A 687 30.81 -57.93 -84.02
N THR A 688 29.88 -57.12 -84.51
CA THR A 688 29.58 -55.79 -83.94
C THR A 688 29.10 -55.91 -82.48
N GLU A 689 28.31 -56.92 -82.15
CA GLU A 689 27.80 -57.19 -80.80
C GLU A 689 28.92 -57.50 -79.80
N TYR A 690 29.93 -58.26 -80.23
CA TYR A 690 31.12 -58.55 -79.42
C TYR A 690 31.92 -57.28 -79.17
N LEU A 691 32.15 -56.47 -80.21
CA LEU A 691 32.85 -55.20 -80.10
C LEU A 691 32.13 -54.21 -79.16
N VAL A 692 30.80 -54.17 -79.17
CA VAL A 692 30.01 -53.37 -78.22
C VAL A 692 30.17 -53.90 -76.79
N CYS A 693 30.10 -55.21 -76.56
CA CYS A 693 30.33 -55.78 -75.22
C CYS A 693 31.75 -55.51 -74.71
N VAL A 694 32.76 -55.60 -75.57
CA VAL A 694 34.15 -55.25 -75.27
C VAL A 694 34.25 -53.76 -74.93
N SER A 695 33.53 -52.88 -75.63
CA SER A 695 33.53 -51.44 -75.34
C SER A 695 32.97 -51.10 -73.95
N PHE A 696 31.97 -51.86 -73.46
CA PHE A 696 31.48 -51.70 -72.10
C PHE A 696 32.56 -52.04 -71.07
N LEU A 697 33.33 -53.11 -71.29
CA LEU A 697 34.26 -53.69 -70.32
C LEU A 697 35.68 -53.12 -70.35
N SER A 698 36.19 -52.78 -71.54
CA SER A 698 37.46 -52.05 -71.73
C SER A 698 37.53 -50.81 -70.86
N ASN A 699 36.36 -50.21 -70.67
CA ASN A 699 36.19 -48.97 -69.95
C ASN A 699 36.06 -49.15 -68.43
N ILE A 700 35.55 -50.29 -67.91
CA ILE A 700 35.29 -50.46 -66.45
C ILE A 700 36.59 -50.46 -65.61
N ASN A 701 37.73 -50.88 -66.16
CA ASN A 701 39.01 -50.97 -65.43
C ASN A 701 39.92 -49.75 -65.58
N ASP A 702 39.62 -48.80 -66.48
CA ASP A 702 40.34 -47.53 -66.56
C ASP A 702 39.44 -46.47 -65.92
N GLU A 703 39.93 -45.87 -64.82
CA GLU A 703 39.32 -44.71 -64.19
C GLU A 703 38.90 -43.72 -65.29
N SER A 704 37.68 -43.19 -65.21
CA SER A 704 36.91 -42.49 -66.27
C SER A 704 37.55 -41.25 -66.93
N HIS A 705 38.85 -41.05 -66.82
CA HIS A 705 39.62 -39.91 -67.32
C HIS A 705 40.88 -40.28 -68.14
N LYS A 706 41.10 -41.55 -68.49
CA LYS A 706 42.15 -41.94 -69.46
C LYS A 706 41.52 -42.46 -70.74
N VAL A 707 41.86 -41.85 -71.87
CA VAL A 707 41.58 -42.41 -73.21
C VAL A 707 42.56 -43.57 -73.37
N ALA A 708 42.05 -44.80 -73.41
CA ALA A 708 42.88 -45.93 -73.78
C ALA A 708 43.26 -45.76 -75.27
N ILE A 709 44.50 -46.13 -75.64
CA ILE A 709 45.03 -45.97 -77.01
C ILE A 709 44.14 -46.65 -78.08
N ASN A 710 43.28 -47.58 -77.67
CA ASN A 710 42.35 -48.30 -78.55
C ASN A 710 40.89 -47.80 -78.49
N ASP A 711 40.53 -46.85 -77.62
CA ASP A 711 39.15 -46.34 -77.51
C ASP A 711 38.69 -45.73 -78.84
N GLU A 712 39.54 -44.92 -79.46
CA GLU A 712 39.28 -44.33 -80.78
C GLU A 712 39.02 -45.41 -81.84
N MET A 713 39.60 -46.60 -81.69
CA MET A 713 39.47 -47.69 -82.65
C MET A 713 38.11 -48.42 -82.53
N TYR A 714 37.58 -48.58 -81.32
CA TYR A 714 36.27 -49.19 -81.09
C TYR A 714 35.13 -48.20 -81.35
N TYR A 715 35.23 -46.97 -80.83
CA TYR A 715 34.18 -45.96 -81.04
C TYR A 715 34.03 -45.59 -82.53
N ASN A 716 35.13 -45.38 -83.27
CA ASN A 716 35.03 -45.07 -84.71
C ASN A 716 34.43 -46.21 -85.54
N ARG A 717 34.59 -47.47 -85.12
CA ARG A 717 33.94 -48.61 -85.79
C ARG A 717 32.46 -48.74 -85.47
N LEU A 718 32.03 -48.27 -84.29
CA LEU A 718 30.66 -48.40 -83.80
C LEU A 718 29.76 -47.18 -84.11
N CYS A 719 30.33 -46.03 -84.46
CA CYS A 719 29.58 -44.78 -84.68
C CYS A 719 28.53 -44.85 -85.81
N ASP A 720 28.69 -45.75 -86.78
CA ASP A 720 27.74 -45.94 -87.89
C ASP A 720 26.73 -47.07 -87.66
N GLU A 721 26.85 -47.80 -86.55
CA GLU A 721 26.04 -48.97 -86.22
C GLU A 721 24.70 -48.59 -85.57
N SER A 722 23.73 -49.50 -85.68
CA SER A 722 22.38 -49.28 -85.15
C SER A 722 22.37 -49.25 -83.63
N ARG A 723 21.62 -48.31 -83.04
CA ARG A 723 21.28 -48.28 -81.61
C ARG A 723 20.80 -49.65 -81.09
N GLN A 724 20.05 -50.39 -81.91
CA GLN A 724 19.47 -51.68 -81.49
C GLN A 724 20.56 -52.68 -81.07
N ILE A 725 21.71 -52.68 -81.75
CA ILE A 725 22.84 -53.55 -81.42
C ILE A 725 23.35 -53.24 -80.00
N ALA A 726 23.43 -51.97 -79.62
CA ALA A 726 23.83 -51.59 -78.25
C ALA A 726 22.80 -52.02 -77.19
N MET A 727 21.50 -51.93 -77.50
CA MET A 727 20.43 -52.37 -76.61
C MET A 727 20.42 -53.90 -76.44
N ASP A 728 20.67 -54.64 -77.52
CA ASP A 728 20.75 -56.10 -77.54
C ASP A 728 21.99 -56.60 -76.80
N SER A 729 23.15 -55.95 -77.00
CA SER A 729 24.37 -56.23 -76.24
C SER A 729 24.19 -55.96 -74.74
N LEU A 730 23.51 -54.87 -74.35
CA LEU A 730 23.20 -54.59 -72.94
C LEU A 730 22.28 -55.67 -72.35
N LYS A 731 21.25 -56.10 -73.10
CA LYS A 731 20.34 -57.17 -72.68
C LYS A 731 21.09 -58.49 -72.48
N LEU A 732 21.90 -58.88 -73.46
CA LEU A 732 22.72 -60.09 -73.43
C LEU A 732 23.67 -60.09 -72.23
N PHE A 733 24.22 -58.93 -71.88
CA PHE A 733 25.07 -58.76 -70.71
C PHE A 733 24.33 -59.08 -69.40
N PHE A 734 23.12 -58.53 -69.22
CA PHE A 734 22.29 -58.82 -68.05
C PHE A 734 21.77 -60.27 -68.02
N GLU A 735 21.50 -60.88 -69.18
CA GLU A 735 21.15 -62.31 -69.27
C GLU A 735 22.28 -63.20 -68.74
N LYS A 736 23.52 -62.90 -69.12
CA LYS A 736 24.70 -63.68 -68.69
C LYS A 736 25.05 -63.48 -67.22
N LEU A 737 24.68 -62.35 -66.64
CA LEU A 737 24.72 -62.12 -65.20
C LEU A 737 23.57 -62.80 -64.42
N ASN A 738 22.72 -63.61 -65.07
CA ASN A 738 21.49 -64.16 -64.51
C ASN A 738 20.55 -63.06 -63.94
N ALA A 739 20.55 -61.89 -64.58
CA ALA A 739 19.86 -60.68 -64.12
C ALA A 739 18.86 -60.15 -65.18
N SER A 740 18.32 -61.03 -66.04
CA SER A 740 17.35 -60.67 -67.09
C SER A 740 16.12 -59.96 -66.52
N SER A 741 15.62 -60.42 -65.37
CA SER A 741 14.46 -59.81 -64.69
C SER A 741 14.73 -58.38 -64.25
N HIS A 742 15.97 -58.03 -63.90
CA HIS A 742 16.35 -56.66 -63.55
C HIS A 742 16.39 -55.77 -64.80
N TYR A 743 16.94 -56.26 -65.91
CA TYR A 743 16.91 -55.54 -67.20
C TYR A 743 15.46 -55.29 -67.64
N GLU A 744 14.60 -56.31 -67.62
CA GLU A 744 13.20 -56.21 -67.99
C GLU A 744 12.43 -55.20 -67.13
N MET A 745 12.65 -55.24 -65.80
CA MET A 745 12.07 -54.29 -64.85
C MET A 745 12.50 -52.85 -65.14
N MET A 746 13.80 -52.62 -65.39
CA MET A 746 14.32 -51.26 -65.63
C MET A 746 13.95 -50.72 -67.02
N MET A 747 13.81 -51.61 -68.01
CA MET A 747 13.39 -51.29 -69.36
C MET A 747 11.87 -51.19 -69.53
N GLU A 748 11.09 -51.57 -68.51
CA GLU A 748 9.61 -51.55 -68.53
C GLU A 748 9.02 -52.43 -69.64
N ILE A 749 9.62 -53.61 -69.86
CA ILE A 749 9.23 -54.57 -70.91
C ILE A 749 8.15 -55.57 -70.42
N CYS A 750 7.84 -55.57 -69.12
CA CYS A 750 6.89 -56.48 -68.47
C CYS A 750 5.54 -55.81 -68.13
#